data_AF-A0A2U1VDD8-F1
#
_entry.id   AF-A0A2U1VDD8-F1
#
_cell.length_a   1.000
_cell.length_b   1.000
_cell.length_c   1.000
_cell.angle_alpha   90.00
_cell.angle_beta   90.00
_cell.angle_gamma   90.00
#
_symmetry.space_group_name_H-M   'P 1'
#
loop_
_entity.id
_entity.type
_entity.pdbx_description
1 polymer ?
#
loop_
_entity_poly.entity_id
_entity_poly.type
_entity_poly.pdbx_seq_one_letter_code
_entity_poly.pdbx_strand_id
1 'polypeptide(L)'
;MPVNVAINKRASQSSWSPALGPHDAAGAVNGKKTGGFSFQTDLESNPWWQADLGQVFFLTTIVVYNHGAAGTASAERARSLMVRVSADGVAWESIHAGEASFGGVEDGRPLVVECSGHKARFVHLQLQGRTVLHLDEVEVYAEEIPFLTAPLAALGRKYGTDKVPHGFCDIYEAVFSPIRLRVTKVLEIGVFFGASLKMWRDWFPHAVIHGADHFTGHQGNGHVFPDADAFLREVSAGQHPRIVLHTLDQSRREYIDQFRAKFLQGTFDIIIDDASHLMRDQQYTLASLFCLVKPGGYFVVEDLHTSISEGYDVEEGGGNGTLQMIGRALAGQGWTSGYMSDEDMKFLDQTVDLSRSGVYRSGDSLTCVLRRRSSGLREAVPVTRPGGVVVMNYATADGHHQALQQAHIAWAKNWLARSGERADLVCFGPDTLDTDFVEKNAPILRHPSGGGYWLWKPYIIASMLAATDAEFLVYCDSGSILQKDLGEAIDALRSSGARMLVFASATTPGFPCIERAWTKGQVLRAMNATAPDIADSDQIAATASVWRVCDETREFAAEWLRLMQDPVFATDIPSSDGEEAETFVKHRHDQSVFSILNKKMMLESLRESLWDRVEDFESWVAGHWVANLVRNAHQASPEQSASSNVRC
;
A
#
# COMPACT_ATOMS: atom_id res chain seq x y z
N MET A 1 3.45 -31.38 8.93
CA MET A 1 2.14 -31.69 9.55
C MET A 1 1.34 -30.40 9.55
N PRO A 2 0.00 -30.43 9.41
CA PRO A 2 -0.80 -29.21 9.48
C PRO A 2 -0.59 -28.49 10.82
N VAL A 3 -0.47 -27.16 10.80
CA VAL A 3 -0.24 -26.33 11.99
C VAL A 3 -1.49 -25.50 12.27
N ASN A 4 -1.88 -25.40 13.54
CA ASN A 4 -2.96 -24.49 13.94
C ASN A 4 -2.48 -23.03 13.82
N VAL A 5 -2.92 -22.35 12.77
CA VAL A 5 -2.56 -20.95 12.44
C VAL A 5 -3.47 -19.92 13.10
N ALA A 6 -4.54 -20.33 13.79
CA ALA A 6 -5.42 -19.42 14.54
C ALA A 6 -4.90 -19.09 15.94
N ILE A 7 -3.97 -19.87 16.49
CA ILE A 7 -3.52 -19.70 17.88
C ILE A 7 -2.95 -18.28 18.14
N ASN A 8 -3.45 -17.64 19.20
CA ASN A 8 -3.14 -16.27 19.62
C ASN A 8 -3.38 -15.19 18.54
N LYS A 9 -4.23 -15.46 17.55
CA LYS A 9 -4.59 -14.48 16.53
C LYS A 9 -5.66 -13.51 17.02
N ARG A 10 -5.83 -12.42 16.27
CA ARG A 10 -6.88 -11.43 16.55
C ARG A 10 -8.23 -12.05 16.24
N ALA A 11 -9.18 -11.86 17.14
CA ALA A 11 -10.55 -12.24 16.94
C ALA A 11 -11.51 -11.11 17.33
N SER A 12 -12.66 -11.08 16.69
CA SER A 12 -13.76 -10.15 16.95
C SER A 12 -15.09 -10.91 16.90
N GLN A 13 -16.14 -10.30 17.46
CA GLN A 13 -17.49 -10.86 17.49
C GLN A 13 -18.51 -9.74 17.37
N SER A 14 -19.75 -10.08 17.02
CA SER A 14 -20.85 -9.13 16.78
C SER A 14 -21.22 -8.27 17.99
N SER A 15 -21.21 -8.87 19.18
CA SER A 15 -21.48 -8.21 20.45
C SER A 15 -20.75 -8.94 21.59
N TRP A 16 -20.62 -8.33 22.76
CA TRP A 16 -19.94 -8.95 23.91
C TRP A 16 -20.89 -9.10 25.09
N SER A 17 -20.72 -10.21 25.81
CA SER A 17 -21.42 -10.44 27.07
C SER A 17 -20.84 -9.54 28.19
N PRO A 18 -21.68 -8.77 28.91
CA PRO A 18 -21.22 -7.97 30.04
C PRO A 18 -20.50 -8.77 31.15
N ALA A 19 -20.73 -10.08 31.21
CA ALA A 19 -20.09 -10.96 32.19
C ALA A 19 -18.62 -11.30 31.86
N LEU A 20 -18.20 -11.19 30.59
CA LEU A 20 -16.83 -11.51 30.14
C LEU A 20 -16.03 -10.26 29.73
N GLY A 21 -16.71 -9.15 29.41
CA GLY A 21 -16.09 -7.91 28.98
C GLY A 21 -15.78 -7.86 27.47
N PRO A 22 -15.36 -6.69 26.93
CA PRO A 22 -15.31 -6.42 25.48
C PRO A 22 -14.15 -7.09 24.70
N HIS A 23 -13.36 -7.96 25.35
CA HIS A 23 -12.14 -8.55 24.77
C HIS A 23 -12.11 -10.08 24.82
N ASP A 24 -13.26 -10.72 25.01
CA ASP A 24 -13.38 -12.18 25.18
C ASP A 24 -13.30 -12.98 23.88
N ALA A 25 -13.54 -12.38 22.71
CA ALA A 25 -13.49 -13.06 21.41
C ALA A 25 -12.18 -13.84 21.16
N ALA A 26 -11.04 -13.30 21.61
CA ALA A 26 -9.74 -13.97 21.48
C ALA A 26 -9.61 -15.23 22.34
N GLY A 27 -10.53 -15.44 23.28
CA GLY A 27 -10.62 -16.64 24.11
C GLY A 27 -10.77 -17.92 23.29
N ALA A 28 -11.49 -17.87 22.17
CA ALA A 28 -11.67 -19.03 21.29
C ALA A 28 -10.41 -19.44 20.49
N VAL A 29 -9.32 -18.68 20.58
CA VAL A 29 -8.08 -18.97 19.83
C VAL A 29 -6.86 -18.94 20.74
N ASN A 30 -7.04 -19.14 22.05
CA ASN A 30 -5.95 -19.03 23.03
C ASN A 30 -5.23 -20.37 23.27
N GLY A 31 -5.68 -21.46 22.63
CA GLY A 31 -5.13 -22.81 22.77
C GLY A 31 -5.63 -23.60 23.98
N LYS A 32 -6.52 -23.04 24.81
CA LYS A 32 -7.01 -23.65 26.05
C LYS A 32 -8.45 -24.10 25.88
N LYS A 33 -8.65 -25.41 25.73
CA LYS A 33 -9.99 -26.01 25.71
C LYS A 33 -10.42 -26.35 27.13
N THR A 34 -11.49 -25.74 27.59
CA THR A 34 -11.97 -25.84 28.97
C THR A 34 -13.17 -26.76 29.12
N GLY A 35 -13.85 -27.10 28.01
CA GLY A 35 -15.20 -27.70 28.00
C GLY A 35 -16.32 -26.67 28.22
N GLY A 36 -15.98 -25.49 28.75
CA GLY A 36 -16.84 -24.30 28.82
C GLY A 36 -16.80 -23.50 27.52
N PHE A 37 -17.41 -22.32 27.50
CA PHE A 37 -17.17 -21.34 26.44
C PHE A 37 -16.04 -20.38 26.84
N SER A 38 -15.23 -19.98 25.87
CA SER A 38 -14.14 -19.00 26.07
C SER A 38 -14.51 -17.60 25.57
N PHE A 39 -15.61 -17.46 24.84
CA PHE A 39 -16.24 -16.19 24.49
C PHE A 39 -17.76 -16.34 24.44
N GLN A 40 -18.48 -15.22 24.53
CA GLN A 40 -19.92 -15.21 24.41
C GLN A 40 -20.46 -13.89 23.83
N THR A 41 -21.32 -13.97 22.82
CA THR A 41 -22.10 -12.82 22.36
C THR A 41 -23.25 -12.50 23.32
N ASP A 42 -23.89 -11.34 23.13
CA ASP A 42 -25.22 -11.07 23.67
C ASP A 42 -26.31 -11.86 22.92
N LEU A 43 -27.53 -11.83 23.43
CA LEU A 43 -28.70 -12.39 22.76
C LEU A 43 -29.14 -11.48 21.61
N GLU A 44 -28.74 -11.84 20.40
CA GLU A 44 -28.93 -11.03 19.20
C GLU A 44 -29.30 -11.87 17.98
N SER A 45 -29.66 -11.19 16.88
CA SER A 45 -30.00 -11.84 15.62
C SER A 45 -28.76 -12.11 14.79
N ASN A 46 -28.57 -13.36 14.38
CA ASN A 46 -27.46 -13.85 13.58
C ASN A 46 -26.06 -13.52 14.16
N PRO A 47 -25.80 -13.88 15.44
CA PRO A 47 -24.54 -13.58 16.09
C PRO A 47 -23.37 -14.22 15.36
N TRP A 48 -22.22 -13.55 15.34
CA TRP A 48 -21.03 -14.01 14.63
C TRP A 48 -19.74 -13.80 15.43
N TRP A 49 -18.75 -14.62 15.11
CA TRP A 49 -17.37 -14.54 15.57
C TRP A 49 -16.43 -14.67 14.38
N GLN A 50 -15.28 -13.98 14.41
CA GLN A 50 -14.32 -13.98 13.33
C GLN A 50 -12.88 -13.96 13.84
N ALA A 51 -12.02 -14.76 13.22
CA ALA A 51 -10.57 -14.66 13.36
C ALA A 51 -9.91 -14.02 12.13
N ASP A 52 -8.93 -13.15 12.37
CA ASP A 52 -7.96 -12.67 11.38
C ASP A 52 -6.63 -13.39 11.61
N LEU A 53 -6.28 -14.31 10.70
CA LEU A 53 -5.06 -15.11 10.75
C LEU A 53 -3.78 -14.25 10.51
N GLY A 54 -3.95 -13.00 10.08
CA GLY A 54 -2.92 -11.99 9.84
C GLY A 54 -2.33 -12.02 8.43
N GLN A 55 -2.44 -13.14 7.74
CA GLN A 55 -2.05 -13.33 6.34
C GLN A 55 -2.90 -14.44 5.71
N VAL A 56 -2.81 -14.59 4.39
CA VAL A 56 -3.51 -15.66 3.66
C VAL A 56 -2.78 -16.99 3.83
N PHE A 57 -3.50 -18.03 4.27
CA PHE A 57 -3.04 -19.40 4.38
C PHE A 57 -3.79 -20.32 3.41
N PHE A 58 -3.17 -21.43 3.03
CA PHE A 58 -3.85 -22.56 2.41
C PHE A 58 -4.37 -23.48 3.51
N LEU A 59 -5.67 -23.49 3.70
CA LEU A 59 -6.30 -24.22 4.79
C LEU A 59 -6.40 -25.71 4.46
N THR A 60 -6.47 -26.50 5.52
CA THR A 60 -6.68 -27.97 5.46
C THR A 60 -7.97 -28.32 6.19
N THR A 61 -8.08 -27.91 7.46
CA THR A 61 -9.20 -28.27 8.32
C THR A 61 -9.47 -27.17 9.34
N ILE A 62 -10.74 -26.93 9.67
CA ILE A 62 -11.16 -26.10 10.81
C ILE A 62 -11.86 -26.99 11.83
N VAL A 63 -11.49 -26.87 13.09
CA VAL A 63 -12.08 -27.64 14.19
C VAL A 63 -12.71 -26.69 15.20
N VAL A 64 -14.00 -26.85 15.46
CA VAL A 64 -14.78 -26.00 16.35
C VAL A 64 -15.24 -26.81 17.56
N TYR A 65 -14.77 -26.42 18.74
CA TYR A 65 -15.13 -27.04 20.01
C TYR A 65 -16.28 -26.25 20.65
N ASN A 66 -17.41 -26.93 20.89
CA ASN A 66 -18.61 -26.32 21.45
C ASN A 66 -18.57 -26.21 22.98
N HIS A 67 -19.52 -25.47 23.55
CA HIS A 67 -19.77 -25.44 24.99
C HIS A 67 -20.54 -26.69 25.44
N GLY A 68 -19.82 -27.62 26.08
CA GLY A 68 -20.34 -28.87 26.62
C GLY A 68 -20.52 -29.99 25.59
N ALA A 69 -21.03 -31.14 26.05
CA ALA A 69 -21.32 -32.30 25.21
C ALA A 69 -22.51 -32.08 24.23
N ALA A 70 -22.47 -32.78 23.10
CA ALA A 70 -23.53 -32.76 22.09
C ALA A 70 -24.90 -33.19 22.67
N GLY A 71 -25.98 -32.54 22.22
CA GLY A 71 -27.34 -32.80 22.71
C GLY A 71 -27.72 -32.10 24.03
N THR A 72 -26.79 -31.37 24.66
CA THR A 72 -27.12 -30.46 25.76
C THR A 72 -27.81 -29.19 25.24
N ALA A 73 -28.66 -28.57 26.06
CA ALA A 73 -29.36 -27.34 25.68
C ALA A 73 -28.40 -26.18 25.33
N SER A 74 -27.20 -26.17 25.93
CA SER A 74 -26.15 -25.20 25.61
C SER A 74 -25.51 -25.48 24.25
N ALA A 75 -25.12 -26.73 23.98
CA ALA A 75 -24.47 -27.11 22.72
C ALA A 75 -25.41 -26.97 21.51
N GLU A 76 -26.70 -27.29 21.66
CA GLU A 76 -27.69 -27.18 20.57
C GLU A 76 -27.91 -25.75 20.08
N ARG A 77 -27.46 -24.71 20.81
CA ARG A 77 -27.50 -23.33 20.30
C ARG A 77 -26.62 -23.14 19.07
N ALA A 78 -25.53 -23.90 18.96
CA ALA A 78 -24.61 -23.84 17.83
C ALA A 78 -25.10 -24.66 16.62
N ARG A 79 -26.32 -25.23 16.67
CA ARG A 79 -26.82 -26.14 15.65
C ARG A 79 -26.84 -25.56 14.24
N SER A 80 -27.09 -24.25 14.10
CA SER A 80 -27.19 -23.56 12.81
C SER A 80 -25.87 -22.89 12.36
N LEU A 81 -24.72 -23.33 12.91
CA LEU A 81 -23.43 -22.70 12.64
C LEU A 81 -23.04 -22.80 11.15
N MET A 82 -22.73 -21.66 10.56
CA MET A 82 -22.12 -21.54 9.25
C MET A 82 -20.66 -21.14 9.40
N VAL A 83 -19.80 -21.71 8.57
CA VAL A 83 -18.38 -21.34 8.47
C VAL A 83 -18.11 -20.78 7.09
N ARG A 84 -17.65 -19.53 7.06
CA ARG A 84 -17.24 -18.82 5.86
C ARG A 84 -15.77 -18.44 5.94
N VAL A 85 -15.09 -18.44 4.81
CA VAL A 85 -13.67 -18.06 4.70
C VAL A 85 -13.47 -17.00 3.63
N SER A 86 -12.46 -16.17 3.81
CA SER A 86 -12.12 -15.11 2.85
C SER A 86 -10.63 -14.80 2.88
N ALA A 87 -10.04 -14.52 1.72
CA ALA A 87 -8.66 -14.06 1.60
C ALA A 87 -8.54 -12.53 1.81
N ASP A 88 -9.59 -11.77 1.48
CA ASP A 88 -9.59 -10.30 1.43
C ASP A 88 -10.57 -9.64 2.41
N GLY A 89 -11.46 -10.42 3.03
CA GLY A 89 -12.51 -9.95 3.94
C GLY A 89 -13.76 -9.43 3.21
N VAL A 90 -13.79 -9.51 1.87
CA VAL A 90 -14.87 -9.01 1.01
C VAL A 90 -15.56 -10.16 0.30
N ALA A 91 -14.80 -11.00 -0.40
CA ALA A 91 -15.31 -12.19 -1.07
C ALA A 91 -15.34 -13.36 -0.07
N TRP A 92 -16.55 -13.79 0.31
CA TRP A 92 -16.75 -14.85 1.28
C TRP A 92 -17.23 -16.13 0.61
N GLU A 93 -16.54 -17.22 0.91
CA GLU A 93 -16.93 -18.56 0.50
C GLU A 93 -17.49 -19.32 1.70
N SER A 94 -18.65 -19.95 1.53
CA SER A 94 -19.24 -20.80 2.56
C SER A 94 -18.71 -22.23 2.42
N ILE A 95 -17.91 -22.65 3.40
CA ILE A 95 -17.29 -23.99 3.44
C ILE A 95 -18.03 -24.95 4.36
N HIS A 96 -18.91 -24.43 5.22
CA HIS A 96 -19.88 -25.21 5.97
C HIS A 96 -21.18 -24.44 6.11
N ALA A 97 -22.29 -25.08 5.74
CA ALA A 97 -23.65 -24.57 5.92
C ALA A 97 -24.61 -25.74 6.15
N GLY A 98 -25.51 -25.60 7.12
CA GLY A 98 -26.50 -26.63 7.46
C GLY A 98 -26.72 -26.73 8.96
N GLU A 99 -27.67 -27.57 9.37
CA GLU A 99 -27.85 -27.89 10.79
C GLU A 99 -26.94 -29.06 11.19
N ALA A 100 -26.09 -28.86 12.20
CA ALA A 100 -25.21 -29.88 12.76
C ALA A 100 -25.24 -29.82 14.29
N SER A 101 -25.57 -30.94 14.94
CA SER A 101 -25.36 -31.08 16.39
C SER A 101 -23.95 -31.58 16.63
N PHE A 102 -23.18 -30.84 17.42
CA PHE A 102 -21.80 -31.16 17.77
C PHE A 102 -21.48 -30.70 19.20
N GLY A 103 -20.52 -31.37 19.82
CA GLY A 103 -20.06 -31.14 21.18
C GLY A 103 -18.69 -30.46 21.22
N GLY A 104 -18.00 -30.63 22.33
CA GLY A 104 -16.69 -30.02 22.59
C GLY A 104 -15.68 -31.04 23.05
N VAL A 105 -14.80 -30.63 23.97
CA VAL A 105 -13.79 -31.53 24.53
C VAL A 105 -14.39 -32.58 25.47
N GLU A 106 -15.52 -32.29 26.12
CA GLU A 106 -16.14 -33.21 27.09
C GLU A 106 -16.55 -34.56 26.49
N ASP A 107 -17.06 -34.57 25.26
CA ASP A 107 -17.47 -35.79 24.54
C ASP A 107 -16.57 -36.14 23.36
N GLY A 108 -15.58 -35.29 23.06
CA GLY A 108 -14.63 -35.47 21.97
C GLY A 108 -15.28 -35.41 20.59
N ARG A 109 -16.40 -34.71 20.45
CA ARG A 109 -17.16 -34.60 19.19
C ARG A 109 -17.26 -33.15 18.68
N PRO A 110 -16.13 -32.45 18.45
CA PRO A 110 -16.16 -31.13 17.86
C PRO A 110 -16.70 -31.17 16.42
N LEU A 111 -17.13 -30.02 15.91
CA LEU A 111 -17.40 -29.87 14.48
C LEU A 111 -16.07 -29.81 13.73
N VAL A 112 -15.87 -30.72 12.78
CA VAL A 112 -14.70 -30.75 11.89
C VAL A 112 -15.15 -30.37 10.50
N VAL A 113 -14.62 -29.27 9.98
CA VAL A 113 -14.89 -28.77 8.62
C VAL A 113 -13.65 -28.96 7.78
N GLU A 114 -13.71 -29.90 6.83
CA GLU A 114 -12.67 -30.08 5.83
C GLU A 114 -12.69 -28.92 4.83
N CYS A 115 -11.55 -28.27 4.64
CA CYS A 115 -11.40 -27.10 3.78
C CYS A 115 -10.08 -27.11 3.00
N SER A 116 -9.57 -28.30 2.71
CA SER A 116 -8.40 -28.51 1.87
C SER A 116 -8.59 -27.86 0.49
N GLY A 117 -7.67 -26.98 0.11
CA GLY A 117 -7.69 -26.26 -1.17
C GLY A 117 -8.26 -24.84 -1.11
N HIS A 118 -8.85 -24.43 0.01
CA HIS A 118 -9.33 -23.05 0.20
C HIS A 118 -8.22 -22.15 0.74
N LYS A 119 -8.13 -20.91 0.21
CA LYS A 119 -7.20 -19.88 0.71
C LYS A 119 -7.95 -18.88 1.58
N ALA A 120 -7.43 -18.60 2.77
CA ALA A 120 -8.09 -17.68 3.68
C ALA A 120 -7.13 -16.91 4.57
N ARG A 121 -7.43 -15.64 4.80
CA ARG A 121 -6.92 -14.84 5.93
C ARG A 121 -7.96 -14.73 7.04
N PHE A 122 -9.24 -14.70 6.69
CA PHE A 122 -10.34 -14.53 7.62
C PHE A 122 -11.17 -15.80 7.70
N VAL A 123 -11.53 -16.19 8.93
CA VAL A 123 -12.45 -17.29 9.22
C VAL A 123 -13.61 -16.71 10.02
N HIS A 124 -14.83 -16.86 9.50
CA HIS A 124 -16.04 -16.26 10.04
C HIS A 124 -17.08 -17.34 10.37
N LEU A 125 -17.51 -17.37 11.62
CA LEU A 125 -18.48 -18.29 12.18
C LEU A 125 -19.76 -17.52 12.50
N GLN A 126 -20.91 -17.99 12.04
CA GLN A 126 -22.18 -17.29 12.25
C GLN A 126 -23.33 -18.26 12.50
N LEU A 127 -24.18 -17.95 13.48
CA LEU A 127 -25.44 -18.67 13.69
C LEU A 127 -26.58 -18.03 12.92
N GLN A 128 -27.61 -18.81 12.62
CA GLN A 128 -28.87 -18.31 12.08
C GLN A 128 -29.91 -18.12 13.20
N GLY A 129 -30.66 -17.02 13.12
CA GLY A 129 -31.76 -16.71 14.05
C GLY A 129 -31.32 -15.89 15.26
N ARG A 130 -32.26 -15.64 16.18
CA ARG A 130 -32.00 -14.85 17.39
C ARG A 130 -31.56 -15.75 18.55
N THR A 131 -30.26 -15.73 18.85
CA THR A 131 -29.63 -16.63 19.83
C THR A 131 -28.33 -16.03 20.39
N VAL A 132 -27.61 -16.80 21.20
CA VAL A 132 -26.27 -16.49 21.71
C VAL A 132 -25.26 -17.41 21.01
N LEU A 133 -24.16 -16.85 20.51
CA LEU A 133 -23.00 -17.62 20.04
C LEU A 133 -21.97 -17.73 21.18
N HIS A 134 -21.61 -18.97 21.50
CA HIS A 134 -20.67 -19.30 22.57
C HIS A 134 -19.91 -20.59 22.21
N LEU A 135 -18.58 -20.54 22.19
CA LEU A 135 -17.75 -21.69 21.82
C LEU A 135 -16.53 -21.75 22.75
N ASP A 136 -15.95 -22.95 22.89
CA ASP A 136 -14.75 -23.19 23.69
C ASP A 136 -13.49 -22.76 22.94
N GLU A 137 -13.29 -23.29 21.73
CA GLU A 137 -12.07 -23.09 20.94
C GLU A 137 -12.35 -23.29 19.44
N VAL A 138 -11.65 -22.55 18.59
CA VAL A 138 -11.65 -22.66 17.13
C VAL A 138 -10.20 -22.83 16.66
N GLU A 139 -9.89 -24.01 16.15
CA GLU A 139 -8.59 -24.32 15.57
C GLU A 139 -8.68 -24.24 14.04
N VAL A 140 -7.68 -23.60 13.42
CA VAL A 140 -7.60 -23.47 11.96
C VAL A 140 -6.27 -24.06 11.52
N TYR A 141 -6.31 -25.19 10.83
CA TYR A 141 -5.12 -25.89 10.36
C TYR A 141 -4.79 -25.52 8.92
N ALA A 142 -3.53 -25.21 8.67
CA ALA A 142 -3.00 -24.95 7.33
C ALA A 142 -1.82 -25.89 7.03
N GLU A 143 -1.57 -26.17 5.75
CA GLU A 143 -0.32 -26.82 5.35
C GLU A 143 0.85 -25.89 5.69
N GLU A 144 1.85 -26.42 6.37
CA GLU A 144 3.13 -25.75 6.53
C GLU A 144 3.77 -25.65 5.14
N ILE A 145 3.76 -24.46 4.53
CA ILE A 145 4.50 -24.21 3.29
C ILE A 145 5.97 -24.06 3.69
N PRO A 146 6.85 -25.05 3.46
CA PRO A 146 8.20 -25.07 4.04
C PRO A 146 9.08 -23.90 3.57
N PHE A 147 8.71 -23.27 2.45
CA PHE A 147 9.47 -22.17 1.86
C PHE A 147 9.28 -20.84 2.61
N LEU A 148 8.18 -20.65 3.35
CA LEU A 148 7.93 -19.41 4.11
C LEU A 148 8.75 -19.30 5.39
N THR A 149 9.31 -20.43 5.86
CA THR A 149 10.15 -20.51 7.07
C THR A 149 11.59 -20.94 6.79
N ALA A 150 11.88 -21.52 5.62
CA ALA A 150 13.25 -21.87 5.23
C ALA A 150 14.08 -20.60 4.94
N PRO A 151 15.33 -20.51 5.42
CA PRO A 151 16.26 -19.46 5.03
C PRO A 151 16.48 -19.43 3.49
N LEU A 152 16.72 -18.27 2.92
CA LEU A 152 17.03 -18.06 1.50
C LEU A 152 18.20 -18.94 1.06
N ALA A 153 19.22 -19.10 1.90
CA ALA A 153 20.35 -19.98 1.63
C ALA A 153 19.95 -21.46 1.45
N ALA A 154 18.85 -21.91 2.05
CA ALA A 154 18.34 -23.26 1.82
C ALA A 154 17.75 -23.42 0.41
N LEU A 155 17.04 -22.39 -0.09
CA LEU A 155 16.59 -22.36 -1.49
C LEU A 155 17.77 -22.24 -2.45
N GLY A 156 18.78 -21.44 -2.10
CA GLY A 156 20.00 -21.33 -2.88
C GLY A 156 20.71 -22.68 -3.04
N ARG A 157 20.84 -23.46 -1.94
CA ARG A 157 21.40 -24.83 -1.98
C ARG A 157 20.53 -25.79 -2.78
N LYS A 158 19.20 -25.68 -2.66
CA LYS A 158 18.25 -26.52 -3.41
C LYS A 158 18.40 -26.35 -4.92
N TYR A 159 18.59 -25.11 -5.39
CA TYR A 159 18.67 -24.79 -6.82
C TYR A 159 20.10 -24.71 -7.36
N GLY A 160 21.11 -24.67 -6.48
CA GLY A 160 22.52 -24.71 -6.86
C GLY A 160 23.06 -23.37 -7.37
N THR A 161 22.61 -22.24 -6.81
CA THR A 161 23.23 -20.93 -7.11
C THR A 161 24.46 -20.70 -6.23
N ASP A 162 25.47 -20.10 -6.85
CA ASP A 162 26.70 -19.56 -6.28
C ASP A 162 26.50 -18.42 -5.26
N LYS A 163 25.32 -17.78 -5.22
CA LYS A 163 24.96 -16.82 -4.16
C LYS A 163 25.12 -17.39 -2.74
N VAL A 164 25.05 -18.72 -2.58
CA VAL A 164 25.32 -19.40 -1.31
C VAL A 164 26.81 -19.38 -0.94
N PRO A 165 27.74 -19.93 -1.74
CA PRO A 165 29.17 -19.85 -1.42
C PRO A 165 29.72 -18.43 -1.39
N HIS A 166 29.15 -17.48 -2.13
CA HIS A 166 29.47 -16.05 -2.00
C HIS A 166 28.94 -15.41 -0.70
N GLY A 167 27.99 -16.06 -0.01
CA GLY A 167 27.34 -15.55 1.21
C GLY A 167 26.33 -14.43 0.96
N PHE A 168 25.97 -14.18 -0.30
CA PHE A 168 24.99 -13.16 -0.67
C PHE A 168 23.57 -13.51 -0.17
N CYS A 169 23.25 -14.80 0.00
CA CYS A 169 21.95 -15.20 0.55
C CYS A 169 21.67 -14.59 1.94
N ASP A 170 22.68 -14.45 2.81
CA ASP A 170 22.48 -13.88 4.15
C ASP A 170 22.21 -12.37 4.07
N ILE A 171 22.92 -11.68 3.16
CA ILE A 171 22.72 -10.26 2.87
C ILE A 171 21.31 -10.02 2.31
N TYR A 172 20.92 -10.78 1.28
CA TYR A 172 19.60 -10.64 0.66
C TYR A 172 18.46 -11.06 1.57
N GLU A 173 18.66 -12.06 2.43
CA GLU A 173 17.66 -12.41 3.43
C GLU A 173 17.43 -11.24 4.39
N ALA A 174 18.49 -10.62 4.91
CA ALA A 174 18.38 -9.47 5.81
C ALA A 174 17.67 -8.28 5.14
N VAL A 175 17.99 -7.99 3.87
CA VAL A 175 17.42 -6.84 3.14
C VAL A 175 15.99 -7.13 2.65
N PHE A 176 15.72 -8.32 2.11
CA PHE A 176 14.48 -8.61 1.39
C PHE A 176 13.44 -9.37 2.20
N SER A 177 13.79 -9.99 3.33
CA SER A 177 12.80 -10.67 4.20
C SER A 177 11.65 -9.74 4.63
N PRO A 178 11.87 -8.48 5.04
CA PRO A 178 10.78 -7.57 5.42
C PRO A 178 9.79 -7.27 4.31
N ILE A 179 10.20 -7.38 3.04
CA ILE A 179 9.41 -7.01 1.87
C ILE A 179 8.89 -8.22 1.10
N ARG A 180 9.25 -9.43 1.54
CA ARG A 180 9.08 -10.69 0.82
C ARG A 180 7.68 -10.92 0.25
N LEU A 181 6.65 -10.58 1.04
CA LEU A 181 5.25 -10.78 0.65
C LEU A 181 4.67 -9.64 -0.22
N ARG A 182 5.33 -8.48 -0.27
CA ARG A 182 4.90 -7.33 -1.09
C ARG A 182 5.61 -7.24 -2.44
N VAL A 183 6.69 -8.01 -2.66
CA VAL A 183 7.39 -8.04 -3.95
C VAL A 183 6.50 -8.68 -5.01
N THR A 184 6.31 -7.97 -6.12
CA THR A 184 5.47 -8.36 -7.27
C THR A 184 6.27 -8.59 -8.55
N LYS A 185 7.40 -7.91 -8.73
CA LYS A 185 8.26 -8.04 -9.92
C LYS A 185 9.73 -7.92 -9.55
N VAL A 186 10.52 -8.93 -9.92
CA VAL A 186 11.98 -8.94 -9.79
C VAL A 186 12.57 -9.06 -11.19
N LEU A 187 13.62 -8.31 -11.50
CA LEU A 187 14.44 -8.49 -12.69
C LEU A 187 15.84 -8.91 -12.26
N GLU A 188 16.38 -9.97 -12.88
CA GLU A 188 17.79 -10.36 -12.77
C GLU A 188 18.40 -10.37 -14.17
N ILE A 189 19.55 -9.73 -14.31
CA ILE A 189 20.36 -9.70 -15.53
C ILE A 189 21.53 -10.64 -15.29
N GLY A 190 21.69 -11.62 -16.17
CA GLY A 190 22.51 -12.81 -15.90
C GLY A 190 21.61 -13.94 -15.44
N VAL A 191 21.21 -14.79 -16.38
CA VAL A 191 20.32 -15.93 -16.11
C VAL A 191 21.13 -17.21 -15.96
N PHE A 192 22.19 -17.36 -16.76
CA PHE A 192 22.99 -18.58 -16.81
C PHE A 192 22.08 -19.83 -16.96
N PHE A 193 22.14 -20.79 -16.04
CA PHE A 193 21.26 -21.96 -16.01
C PHE A 193 19.96 -21.79 -15.18
N GLY A 194 19.65 -20.58 -14.73
CA GLY A 194 18.37 -20.24 -14.09
C GLY A 194 18.23 -20.62 -12.61
N ALA A 195 19.32 -21.00 -11.94
CA ALA A 195 19.31 -21.41 -10.53
C ALA A 195 18.80 -20.30 -9.59
N SER A 196 19.32 -19.08 -9.74
CA SER A 196 18.90 -17.91 -8.95
C SER A 196 17.45 -17.51 -9.23
N LEU A 197 17.00 -17.56 -10.48
CA LEU A 197 15.60 -17.27 -10.83
C LEU A 197 14.62 -18.26 -10.17
N LYS A 198 14.97 -19.56 -10.12
CA LYS A 198 14.19 -20.58 -9.39
C LYS A 198 14.17 -20.30 -7.88
N MET A 199 15.29 -19.84 -7.32
CA MET A 199 15.39 -19.39 -5.92
C MET A 199 14.48 -18.18 -5.65
N TRP A 200 14.56 -17.12 -6.45
CA TRP A 200 13.74 -15.91 -6.28
C TRP A 200 12.26 -16.18 -6.46
N ARG A 201 11.88 -17.03 -7.41
CA ARG A 201 10.50 -17.46 -7.62
C ARG A 201 9.91 -18.06 -6.35
N ASP A 202 10.65 -18.95 -5.68
CA ASP A 202 10.19 -19.62 -4.46
C ASP A 202 10.29 -18.72 -3.22
N TRP A 203 11.28 -17.82 -3.19
CA TRP A 203 11.43 -16.86 -2.11
C TRP A 203 10.32 -15.81 -2.14
N PHE A 204 10.03 -15.19 -3.28
CA PHE A 204 8.97 -14.18 -3.43
C PHE A 204 7.69 -14.83 -3.97
N PRO A 205 6.72 -15.20 -3.11
CA PRO A 205 5.58 -16.05 -3.51
C PRO A 205 4.63 -15.34 -4.49
N HIS A 206 4.58 -14.01 -4.47
CA HIS A 206 3.68 -13.20 -5.30
C HIS A 206 4.39 -12.57 -6.51
N ALA A 207 5.71 -12.75 -6.64
CA ALA A 207 6.46 -12.11 -7.69
C ALA A 207 6.43 -12.89 -9.01
N VAL A 208 6.39 -12.15 -10.12
CA VAL A 208 6.86 -12.60 -11.42
C VAL A 208 8.35 -12.28 -11.52
N ILE A 209 9.16 -13.28 -11.85
CA ILE A 209 10.61 -13.16 -11.96
C ILE A 209 10.97 -12.98 -13.43
N HIS A 210 11.59 -11.86 -13.76
CA HIS A 210 12.11 -11.54 -15.08
C HIS A 210 13.60 -11.87 -15.11
N GLY A 211 14.04 -12.62 -16.12
CA GLY A 211 15.45 -12.87 -16.41
C GLY A 211 15.86 -12.24 -17.72
N ALA A 212 17.03 -11.63 -17.78
CA ALA A 212 17.59 -11.09 -19.01
C ALA A 212 19.01 -11.63 -19.26
N ASP A 213 19.26 -12.20 -20.44
CA ASP A 213 20.55 -12.79 -20.81
C ASP A 213 20.70 -12.80 -22.35
N HIS A 214 21.93 -12.91 -22.86
CA HIS A 214 22.17 -13.06 -24.30
C HIS A 214 22.08 -14.52 -24.76
N PHE A 215 22.12 -15.48 -23.83
CA PHE A 215 21.98 -16.93 -24.07
C PHE A 215 22.96 -17.49 -25.12
N THR A 216 24.11 -16.86 -25.31
CA THR A 216 25.13 -17.31 -26.28
C THR A 216 26.21 -18.21 -25.67
N GLY A 217 26.23 -18.36 -24.34
CA GLY A 217 27.22 -19.19 -23.64
C GLY A 217 28.56 -18.52 -23.39
N HIS A 218 28.65 -17.19 -23.47
CA HIS A 218 29.86 -16.41 -23.20
C HIS A 218 29.72 -15.62 -21.89
N GLN A 219 30.72 -15.71 -21.02
CA GLN A 219 30.85 -14.87 -19.83
C GLN A 219 31.68 -13.61 -20.13
N GLY A 220 31.58 -12.59 -19.27
CA GLY A 220 32.29 -11.31 -19.46
C GLY A 220 33.82 -11.44 -19.50
N ASN A 221 34.38 -12.41 -18.79
CA ASN A 221 35.81 -12.73 -18.80
C ASN A 221 36.26 -13.59 -20.01
N GLY A 222 35.36 -13.89 -20.95
CA GLY A 222 35.65 -14.68 -22.15
C GLY A 222 35.49 -16.19 -21.99
N HIS A 223 35.15 -16.70 -20.80
CA HIS A 223 34.86 -18.12 -20.62
C HIS A 223 33.61 -18.53 -21.40
N VAL A 224 33.66 -19.70 -22.06
CA VAL A 224 32.57 -20.23 -22.89
C VAL A 224 32.03 -21.52 -22.27
N PHE A 225 30.71 -21.65 -22.23
CA PHE A 225 30.02 -22.83 -21.73
C PHE A 225 28.93 -23.29 -22.71
N PRO A 226 28.68 -24.60 -22.81
CA PRO A 226 27.66 -25.14 -23.72
C PRO A 226 26.25 -24.99 -23.14
N ASP A 227 25.25 -25.16 -24.01
CA ASP A 227 23.83 -25.31 -23.66
C ASP A 227 23.20 -24.10 -22.94
N ALA A 228 23.66 -22.90 -23.29
CA ALA A 228 23.24 -21.65 -22.67
C ALA A 228 21.74 -21.32 -22.86
N ASP A 229 21.08 -21.90 -23.86
CA ASP A 229 19.64 -21.72 -24.11
C ASP A 229 18.77 -22.79 -23.43
N ALA A 230 19.34 -23.75 -22.69
CA ALA A 230 18.59 -24.84 -22.07
C ALA A 230 17.46 -24.33 -21.18
N PHE A 231 17.75 -23.38 -20.30
CA PHE A 231 16.75 -22.81 -19.42
C PHE A 231 15.71 -21.96 -20.17
N LEU A 232 16.11 -21.31 -21.27
CA LEU A 232 15.19 -20.60 -22.16
C LEU A 232 14.16 -21.56 -22.78
N ARG A 233 14.58 -22.76 -23.17
CA ARG A 233 13.70 -23.82 -23.66
C ARG A 233 12.76 -24.34 -22.56
N GLU A 234 13.23 -24.54 -21.32
CA GLU A 234 12.38 -24.93 -20.18
C GLU A 234 11.24 -23.94 -19.93
N VAL A 235 11.57 -22.63 -19.90
CA VAL A 235 10.59 -21.56 -19.66
C VAL A 235 9.61 -21.44 -20.83
N SER A 236 10.10 -21.52 -22.06
CA SER A 236 9.28 -21.47 -23.27
C SER A 236 8.33 -22.67 -23.39
N ALA A 237 8.69 -23.82 -22.81
CA ALA A 237 7.82 -24.99 -22.68
C ALA A 237 6.79 -24.87 -21.52
N GLY A 238 6.75 -23.74 -20.80
CA GLY A 238 5.78 -23.48 -19.74
C GLY A 238 6.08 -24.14 -18.40
N GLN A 239 7.29 -24.69 -18.21
CA GLN A 239 7.67 -25.37 -16.95
C GLN A 239 7.77 -24.43 -15.75
N HIS A 240 7.89 -23.12 -16.00
CA HIS A 240 8.06 -22.08 -14.99
C HIS A 240 7.08 -20.92 -15.18
N PRO A 241 5.81 -21.04 -14.75
CA PRO A 241 4.74 -20.08 -15.09
C PRO A 241 4.90 -18.68 -14.50
N ARG A 242 5.81 -18.49 -13.53
CA ARG A 242 6.13 -17.18 -12.92
C ARG A 242 7.52 -16.66 -13.32
N ILE A 243 8.17 -17.27 -14.31
CA ILE A 243 9.46 -16.83 -14.83
C ILE A 243 9.27 -16.36 -16.27
N VAL A 244 9.75 -15.16 -16.59
CA VAL A 244 9.71 -14.57 -17.94
C VAL A 244 11.13 -14.24 -18.36
N LEU A 245 11.59 -14.80 -19.47
CA LEU A 245 12.94 -14.57 -19.97
C LEU A 245 12.94 -13.57 -21.14
N HIS A 246 14.00 -12.78 -21.21
CA HIS A 246 14.24 -11.74 -22.21
C HIS A 246 15.64 -11.89 -22.77
N THR A 247 15.78 -11.71 -24.09
CA THR A 247 17.12 -11.60 -24.69
C THR A 247 17.67 -10.18 -24.48
N LEU A 248 18.86 -10.09 -23.89
CA LEU A 248 19.60 -8.83 -23.65
C LEU A 248 21.10 -9.10 -23.63
N ASP A 249 21.85 -8.43 -24.51
CA ASP A 249 23.31 -8.32 -24.40
C ASP A 249 23.65 -6.99 -23.71
N GLN A 250 24.12 -7.10 -22.46
CA GLN A 250 24.47 -5.97 -21.60
C GLN A 250 25.70 -5.19 -22.12
N SER A 251 26.55 -5.79 -22.96
CA SER A 251 27.73 -5.10 -23.50
C SER A 251 27.38 -4.01 -24.50
N ARG A 252 26.11 -3.93 -24.92
CA ARG A 252 25.59 -3.02 -25.95
C ARG A 252 24.56 -2.07 -25.34
N ARG A 253 24.94 -0.81 -25.12
CA ARG A 253 24.03 0.24 -24.57
C ARG A 253 22.71 0.33 -25.35
N GLU A 254 22.77 0.23 -26.68
CA GLU A 254 21.59 0.26 -27.55
C GLU A 254 20.57 -0.87 -27.25
N TYR A 255 21.03 -2.05 -26.81
CA TYR A 255 20.14 -3.16 -26.44
C TYR A 255 19.59 -2.99 -25.03
N ILE A 256 20.37 -2.42 -24.10
CA ILE A 256 19.86 -2.02 -22.79
C ILE A 256 18.75 -0.97 -22.96
N ASP A 257 18.93 0.03 -23.82
CA ASP A 257 17.95 1.08 -24.05
C ASP A 257 16.67 0.53 -24.72
N GLN A 258 16.81 -0.39 -25.68
CA GLN A 258 15.67 -1.10 -26.27
C GLN A 258 14.93 -1.98 -25.26
N PHE A 259 15.67 -2.68 -24.39
CA PHE A 259 15.10 -3.48 -23.32
C PHE A 259 14.34 -2.60 -22.33
N ARG A 260 14.96 -1.50 -21.88
CA ARG A 260 14.37 -0.50 -21.00
C ARG A 260 13.05 0.03 -21.55
N ALA A 261 12.98 0.34 -22.85
CA ALA A 261 11.79 0.88 -23.50
C ALA A 261 10.56 -0.07 -23.47
N LYS A 262 10.75 -1.36 -23.17
CA LYS A 262 9.65 -2.33 -23.01
C LYS A 262 8.88 -2.15 -21.69
N PHE A 263 9.42 -1.38 -20.75
CA PHE A 263 8.89 -1.25 -19.39
C PHE A 263 8.65 0.22 -19.03
N LEU A 264 7.66 0.45 -18.18
CA LEU A 264 7.41 1.77 -17.59
C LEU A 264 8.45 2.03 -16.47
N GLN A 265 8.75 3.30 -16.20
CA GLN A 265 9.56 3.64 -15.03
C GLN A 265 8.87 3.14 -13.75
N GLY A 266 9.67 2.68 -12.77
CA GLY A 266 9.13 2.06 -11.55
C GLY A 266 8.37 0.75 -11.78
N THR A 267 8.78 -0.06 -12.76
CA THR A 267 8.14 -1.38 -12.98
C THR A 267 8.55 -2.42 -11.94
N PHE A 268 9.83 -2.47 -11.54
CA PHE A 268 10.40 -3.56 -10.76
C PHE A 268 10.56 -3.17 -9.29
N ASP A 269 10.17 -4.07 -8.39
CA ASP A 269 10.45 -3.90 -6.95
C ASP A 269 11.96 -4.08 -6.67
N ILE A 270 12.60 -4.99 -7.41
CA ILE A 270 14.02 -5.33 -7.29
C ILE A 270 14.59 -5.54 -8.70
N ILE A 271 15.76 -4.95 -8.97
CA ILE A 271 16.61 -5.28 -10.12
C ILE A 271 17.96 -5.79 -9.59
N ILE A 272 18.49 -6.85 -10.17
CA ILE A 272 19.78 -7.46 -9.83
C ILE A 272 20.63 -7.53 -11.10
N ASP A 273 21.83 -6.97 -11.06
CA ASP A 273 22.86 -7.10 -12.10
C ASP A 273 23.90 -8.12 -11.64
N ASP A 274 23.86 -9.31 -12.23
CA ASP A 274 24.69 -10.49 -11.95
C ASP A 274 25.15 -11.15 -13.27
N ALA A 275 25.65 -10.33 -14.20
CA ALA A 275 25.91 -10.75 -15.58
C ALA A 275 27.40 -10.77 -15.97
N SER A 276 27.90 -9.76 -16.69
CA SER A 276 29.28 -9.83 -17.23
C SER A 276 30.35 -9.50 -16.19
N HIS A 277 29.96 -8.76 -15.15
CA HIS A 277 30.83 -8.17 -14.13
C HIS A 277 31.94 -7.25 -14.67
N LEU A 278 31.84 -6.84 -15.94
CA LEU A 278 32.69 -5.81 -16.55
C LEU A 278 32.28 -4.44 -16.02
N MET A 279 33.26 -3.57 -15.78
CA MET A 279 33.08 -2.26 -15.17
C MET A 279 32.17 -1.37 -16.02
N ARG A 280 32.38 -1.37 -17.33
CA ARG A 280 31.54 -0.63 -18.27
C ARG A 280 30.10 -1.11 -18.24
N ASP A 281 29.91 -2.42 -18.28
CA ASP A 281 28.58 -3.04 -18.43
C ASP A 281 27.73 -2.87 -17.16
N GLN A 282 28.33 -3.04 -15.97
CA GLN A 282 27.64 -2.77 -14.69
C GLN A 282 27.22 -1.31 -14.56
N GLN A 283 28.10 -0.38 -14.97
CA GLN A 283 27.82 1.05 -14.91
C GLN A 283 26.74 1.47 -15.91
N TYR A 284 26.74 0.91 -17.13
CA TYR A 284 25.66 1.14 -18.10
C TYR A 284 24.32 0.62 -17.62
N THR A 285 24.28 -0.60 -17.08
CA THR A 285 23.03 -1.17 -16.56
C THR A 285 22.48 -0.35 -15.42
N LEU A 286 23.34 0.04 -14.46
CA LEU A 286 22.91 0.92 -13.38
C LEU A 286 22.33 2.23 -13.93
N ALA A 287 23.05 2.92 -14.80
CA ALA A 287 22.60 4.19 -15.37
C ALA A 287 21.25 4.06 -16.12
N SER A 288 21.13 3.07 -17.00
CA SER A 288 19.95 2.94 -17.86
C SER A 288 18.74 2.34 -17.13
N LEU A 289 18.94 1.36 -16.24
CA LEU A 289 17.84 0.56 -15.69
C LEU A 289 17.40 0.99 -14.28
N PHE A 290 18.16 1.82 -13.56
CA PHE A 290 17.75 2.29 -12.23
C PHE A 290 16.39 3.01 -12.24
N CYS A 291 16.05 3.70 -13.34
CA CYS A 291 14.75 4.34 -13.51
C CYS A 291 13.56 3.36 -13.51
N LEU A 292 13.80 2.06 -13.78
CA LEU A 292 12.78 1.02 -13.74
C LEU A 292 12.55 0.46 -12.33
N VAL A 293 13.42 0.76 -11.35
CA VAL A 293 13.23 0.38 -9.95
C VAL A 293 12.13 1.23 -9.34
N LYS A 294 11.16 0.65 -8.63
CA LYS A 294 10.13 1.42 -7.91
C LYS A 294 10.75 2.34 -6.86
N PRO A 295 10.16 3.50 -6.56
CA PRO A 295 10.53 4.25 -5.35
C PRO A 295 10.48 3.35 -4.11
N GLY A 296 11.52 3.40 -3.28
CA GLY A 296 11.69 2.49 -2.13
C GLY A 296 12.10 1.05 -2.50
N GLY A 297 12.19 0.72 -3.79
CA GLY A 297 12.73 -0.53 -4.32
C GLY A 297 14.25 -0.56 -4.36
N TYR A 298 14.79 -1.67 -4.88
CA TYR A 298 16.22 -1.98 -4.79
C TYR A 298 16.84 -2.25 -6.16
N PHE A 299 18.08 -1.79 -6.33
CA PHE A 299 18.98 -2.19 -7.40
C PHE A 299 20.21 -2.84 -6.77
N VAL A 300 20.55 -4.03 -7.23
CA VAL A 300 21.70 -4.79 -6.72
C VAL A 300 22.75 -4.89 -7.82
N VAL A 301 24.01 -4.65 -7.46
CA VAL A 301 25.17 -4.88 -8.32
C VAL A 301 26.02 -5.97 -7.65
N GLU A 302 26.02 -7.17 -8.22
CA GLU A 302 26.80 -8.30 -7.71
C GLU A 302 28.25 -8.27 -8.17
N ASP A 303 29.08 -9.04 -7.46
CA ASP A 303 30.48 -9.29 -7.77
C ASP A 303 31.36 -8.06 -7.99
N LEU A 304 31.18 -7.02 -7.17
CA LEU A 304 32.03 -5.82 -7.16
C LEU A 304 33.51 -6.08 -6.83
N HIS A 305 33.84 -7.28 -6.38
CA HIS A 305 35.23 -7.69 -6.18
C HIS A 305 35.97 -7.91 -7.51
N THR A 306 35.26 -8.01 -8.64
CA THR A 306 35.88 -7.96 -9.97
C THR A 306 36.50 -6.60 -10.28
N SER A 307 36.05 -5.51 -9.63
CA SER A 307 36.66 -4.18 -9.75
C SER A 307 38.10 -4.10 -9.24
N ILE A 308 38.60 -5.15 -8.59
CA ILE A 308 39.99 -5.26 -8.11
C ILE A 308 40.69 -6.54 -8.64
N SER A 309 40.10 -7.19 -9.64
CA SER A 309 40.60 -8.44 -10.24
C SER A 309 41.03 -8.22 -11.70
N GLU A 310 42.02 -8.99 -12.17
CA GLU A 310 42.39 -9.00 -13.58
C GLU A 310 41.28 -9.65 -14.45
N GLY A 311 41.15 -9.24 -15.71
CA GLY A 311 40.25 -9.88 -16.68
C GLY A 311 38.84 -9.28 -16.79
N TYR A 312 38.53 -8.24 -16.01
CA TYR A 312 37.21 -7.58 -15.99
C TYR A 312 37.30 -6.10 -16.36
N ASP A 313 37.99 -5.79 -17.47
CA ASP A 313 38.19 -4.44 -18.06
C ASP A 313 38.58 -3.29 -17.10
N VAL A 314 39.20 -3.62 -15.96
CA VAL A 314 39.74 -2.65 -15.00
C VAL A 314 41.02 -1.99 -15.56
N GLU A 315 41.07 -0.66 -15.55
CA GLU A 315 42.22 0.13 -15.96
C GLU A 315 43.39 0.05 -14.95
N GLU A 316 44.61 0.33 -15.41
CA GLU A 316 45.77 0.44 -14.53
C GLU A 316 45.52 1.51 -13.44
N GLY A 317 45.59 1.11 -12.17
CA GLY A 317 45.25 1.97 -11.04
C GLY A 317 43.77 1.97 -10.62
N GLY A 318 42.90 1.24 -11.33
CA GLY A 318 41.51 0.97 -10.92
C GLY A 318 40.54 2.14 -11.08
N GLY A 319 40.92 3.19 -11.83
CA GLY A 319 40.18 4.45 -11.93
C GLY A 319 38.77 4.34 -12.51
N ASN A 320 38.51 3.30 -13.32
CA ASN A 320 37.21 3.02 -13.94
C ASN A 320 36.35 2.02 -13.14
N GLY A 321 36.83 1.53 -11.99
CA GLY A 321 36.18 0.44 -11.25
C GLY A 321 34.80 0.81 -10.69
N THR A 322 33.81 -0.06 -10.92
CA THR A 322 32.43 0.12 -10.40
C THR A 322 32.40 0.24 -8.88
N LEU A 323 33.20 -0.56 -8.16
CA LEU A 323 33.34 -0.46 -6.71
C LEU A 323 33.84 0.93 -6.28
N GLN A 324 34.79 1.51 -7.01
CA GLN A 324 35.33 2.84 -6.68
C GLN A 324 34.29 3.92 -6.95
N MET A 325 33.56 3.85 -8.08
CA MET A 325 32.47 4.77 -8.40
C MET A 325 31.39 4.77 -7.30
N ILE A 326 30.89 3.59 -6.92
CA ILE A 326 29.87 3.44 -5.87
C ILE A 326 30.41 3.92 -4.52
N GLY A 327 31.66 3.57 -4.19
CA GLY A 327 32.31 3.97 -2.94
C GLY A 327 32.43 5.50 -2.79
N ARG A 328 32.78 6.22 -3.87
CA ARG A 328 32.82 7.69 -3.88
C ARG A 328 31.43 8.29 -3.66
N ALA A 329 30.42 7.76 -4.35
CA ALA A 329 29.04 8.21 -4.18
C ALA A 329 28.55 8.03 -2.74
N LEU A 330 28.74 6.84 -2.14
CA LEU A 330 28.39 6.56 -0.75
C LEU A 330 29.16 7.42 0.26
N ALA A 331 30.38 7.84 -0.07
CA ALA A 331 31.17 8.77 0.73
C ALA A 331 30.76 10.26 0.56
N GLY A 332 29.72 10.55 -0.23
CA GLY A 332 29.23 11.91 -0.47
C GLY A 332 30.09 12.71 -1.46
N GLN A 333 30.95 12.05 -2.24
CA GLN A 333 31.80 12.69 -3.26
C GLN A 333 31.10 12.79 -4.64
N GLY A 334 29.84 12.35 -4.72
CA GLY A 334 29.06 12.30 -5.95
C GLY A 334 29.40 11.10 -6.84
N TRP A 335 28.61 10.94 -7.90
CA TRP A 335 28.84 9.93 -8.93
C TRP A 335 29.91 10.42 -9.91
N THR A 336 30.86 9.56 -10.26
CA THR A 336 31.89 9.86 -11.26
C THR A 336 32.19 8.61 -12.05
N SER A 337 31.89 8.63 -13.35
CA SER A 337 32.07 7.49 -14.25
C SER A 337 32.50 7.98 -15.63
N GLY A 338 33.44 7.27 -16.27
CA GLY A 338 33.76 7.46 -17.69
C GLY A 338 32.75 6.83 -18.65
N TYR A 339 31.77 6.10 -18.12
CA TYR A 339 30.76 5.39 -18.90
C TYR A 339 29.38 6.06 -18.81
N MET A 340 29.08 6.82 -17.77
CA MET A 340 27.79 7.49 -17.61
C MET A 340 27.80 8.90 -18.21
N SER A 341 26.65 9.38 -18.70
CA SER A 341 26.51 10.81 -19.03
C SER A 341 26.33 11.66 -17.77
N ASP A 342 26.47 12.98 -17.91
CA ASP A 342 26.19 13.92 -16.80
C ASP A 342 24.73 13.82 -16.32
N GLU A 343 23.79 13.57 -17.25
CA GLU A 343 22.38 13.35 -16.90
C GLU A 343 22.18 12.04 -16.14
N ASP A 344 22.86 10.96 -16.53
CA ASP A 344 22.80 9.68 -15.83
C ASP A 344 23.29 9.84 -14.37
N MET A 345 24.46 10.48 -14.20
CA MET A 345 25.05 10.72 -12.87
C MET A 345 24.18 11.64 -12.01
N LYS A 346 23.61 12.71 -12.60
CA LYS A 346 22.69 13.61 -11.91
C LYS A 346 21.41 12.90 -11.50
N PHE A 347 20.87 12.04 -12.36
CA PHE A 347 19.69 11.24 -12.05
C PHE A 347 19.96 10.30 -10.85
N LEU A 348 21.10 9.60 -10.84
CA LEU A 348 21.46 8.73 -9.71
C LEU A 348 21.66 9.52 -8.41
N ASP A 349 22.30 10.69 -8.46
CA ASP A 349 22.48 11.57 -7.29
C ASP A 349 21.14 11.96 -6.65
N GLN A 350 20.17 12.30 -7.50
CA GLN A 350 18.82 12.71 -7.09
C GLN A 350 17.97 11.54 -6.59
N THR A 351 18.14 10.34 -7.16
CA THR A 351 17.19 9.23 -6.96
C THR A 351 17.71 8.10 -6.08
N VAL A 352 19.01 7.95 -5.86
CA VAL A 352 19.57 6.92 -4.97
C VAL A 352 19.54 7.42 -3.52
N ASP A 353 19.01 6.61 -2.61
CA ASP A 353 19.10 6.86 -1.17
C ASP A 353 20.43 6.34 -0.64
N LEU A 354 21.46 7.18 -0.75
CA LEU A 354 22.81 6.83 -0.29
C LEU A 354 22.86 6.52 1.21
N SER A 355 21.93 7.03 2.02
CA SER A 355 21.88 6.77 3.47
C SER A 355 21.38 5.37 3.83
N ARG A 356 20.66 4.72 2.90
CA ARG A 356 20.11 3.37 3.04
C ARG A 356 20.65 2.41 1.98
N SER A 357 21.71 2.81 1.31
CA SER A 357 22.45 2.00 0.34
C SER A 357 23.80 1.61 0.92
N GLY A 358 24.38 0.52 0.44
CA GLY A 358 25.67 0.08 0.96
C GLY A 358 26.33 -1.01 0.14
N VAL A 359 27.65 -1.10 0.27
CA VAL A 359 28.46 -2.23 -0.19
C VAL A 359 28.61 -3.20 0.97
N TYR A 360 28.28 -4.45 0.72
CA TYR A 360 28.35 -5.54 1.67
C TYR A 360 29.45 -6.50 1.27
N ARG A 361 30.17 -7.01 2.27
CA ARG A 361 31.28 -7.95 2.10
C ARG A 361 30.95 -9.27 2.79
N SER A 362 31.19 -10.36 2.09
CA SER A 362 31.19 -11.72 2.64
C SER A 362 32.43 -12.44 2.12
N GLY A 363 33.41 -12.65 3.00
CA GLY A 363 34.73 -13.12 2.61
C GLY A 363 35.39 -12.17 1.59
N ASP A 364 35.75 -12.73 0.44
CA ASP A 364 36.34 -11.99 -0.70
C ASP A 364 35.29 -11.41 -1.65
N SER A 365 34.02 -11.76 -1.47
CA SER A 365 32.92 -11.36 -2.34
C SER A 365 32.27 -10.06 -1.86
N LEU A 366 31.95 -9.20 -2.82
CA LEU A 366 31.37 -7.88 -2.60
C LEU A 366 30.12 -7.73 -3.47
N THR A 367 29.05 -7.22 -2.88
CA THR A 367 27.81 -6.83 -3.57
C THR A 367 27.37 -5.47 -3.07
N CYS A 368 26.76 -4.65 -3.94
CA CYS A 368 26.13 -3.40 -3.54
C CYS A 368 24.62 -3.51 -3.63
N VAL A 369 23.95 -3.06 -2.58
CA VAL A 369 22.49 -2.85 -2.59
C VAL A 369 22.25 -1.34 -2.58
N LEU A 370 21.75 -0.82 -3.69
CA LEU A 370 21.29 0.55 -3.84
C LEU A 370 19.78 0.59 -3.61
N ARG A 371 19.33 1.43 -2.68
CA ARG A 371 17.91 1.71 -2.50
C ARG A 371 17.54 2.93 -3.33
N ARG A 372 16.52 2.83 -4.18
CA ARG A 372 15.92 4.04 -4.77
C ARG A 372 15.24 4.79 -3.63
N ARG A 373 15.50 6.10 -3.51
CA ARG A 373 14.81 6.97 -2.56
C ARG A 373 13.35 6.60 -2.59
N SER A 374 12.83 6.21 -1.42
CA SER A 374 11.41 6.30 -1.17
C SER A 374 11.08 7.71 -1.59
N SER A 375 10.24 7.85 -2.61
CA SER A 375 9.69 9.15 -2.94
C SER A 375 9.14 9.64 -1.61
N GLY A 376 9.75 10.66 -0.98
CA GLY A 376 9.29 11.14 0.33
C GLY A 376 7.85 11.67 0.25
N LEU A 377 7.36 11.79 -0.97
CA LEU A 377 6.07 12.10 -1.51
C LEU A 377 6.15 11.53 -2.94
N ARG A 378 5.21 10.70 -3.42
CA ARG A 378 5.17 10.17 -4.80
C ARG A 378 5.77 11.19 -5.79
N GLU A 379 6.67 10.74 -6.69
CA GLU A 379 6.68 11.33 -8.03
C GLU A 379 5.25 11.14 -8.52
N ALA A 380 4.46 12.22 -8.51
CA ALA A 380 3.24 12.26 -9.27
C ALA A 380 3.62 11.77 -10.66
N VAL A 381 3.13 10.57 -10.99
CA VAL A 381 2.28 10.38 -12.15
C VAL A 381 2.41 11.61 -13.07
N PRO A 382 3.27 11.62 -14.11
CA PRO A 382 3.52 12.85 -14.85
C PRO A 382 2.24 13.30 -15.53
N VAL A 383 1.68 14.41 -15.05
CA VAL A 383 0.55 15.15 -15.61
C VAL A 383 0.63 16.57 -15.03
N THR A 384 0.66 17.66 -15.79
CA THR A 384 0.57 17.96 -17.22
C THR A 384 1.70 18.97 -17.55
N ARG A 385 1.84 19.38 -18.82
CA ARG A 385 2.63 20.59 -19.15
C ARG A 385 2.04 21.78 -18.34
N PRO A 386 2.84 22.83 -18.02
CA PRO A 386 2.40 23.95 -17.19
C PRO A 386 1.01 24.50 -17.56
N GLY A 387 0.12 24.68 -16.57
CA GLY A 387 -1.18 25.38 -16.73
C GLY A 387 -2.45 24.53 -16.92
N GLY A 388 -2.66 23.47 -16.11
CA GLY A 388 -3.89 22.64 -16.08
C GLY A 388 -4.49 22.43 -14.69
N VAL A 389 -5.41 21.46 -14.51
CA VAL A 389 -6.04 21.15 -13.22
C VAL A 389 -5.79 19.69 -12.82
N VAL A 390 -5.57 19.41 -11.54
CA VAL A 390 -5.57 18.03 -11.01
C VAL A 390 -6.80 17.84 -10.12
N VAL A 391 -7.57 16.79 -10.34
CA VAL A 391 -8.69 16.41 -9.46
C VAL A 391 -8.38 15.07 -8.82
N MET A 392 -8.43 15.03 -7.50
CA MET A 392 -8.08 13.84 -6.74
C MET A 392 -9.04 13.53 -5.60
N ASN A 393 -9.05 12.26 -5.21
CA ASN A 393 -9.78 11.76 -4.05
C ASN A 393 -9.06 10.55 -3.44
N TYR A 394 -9.58 10.08 -2.30
CA TYR A 394 -9.09 8.88 -1.63
C TYR A 394 -10.26 7.96 -1.28
N ALA A 395 -10.04 6.65 -1.37
CA ALA A 395 -10.94 5.64 -0.85
C ALA A 395 -10.19 4.61 -0.03
N THR A 396 -10.72 4.26 1.14
CA THR A 396 -10.26 3.11 1.91
C THR A 396 -10.51 1.82 1.13
N ALA A 397 -9.81 0.74 1.48
CA ALA A 397 -9.84 -0.53 0.74
C ALA A 397 -11.17 -1.33 0.87
N ASP A 398 -12.23 -0.70 1.36
CA ASP A 398 -13.56 -1.30 1.40
C ASP A 398 -14.35 -0.99 0.12
N GLY A 399 -15.17 -1.95 -0.31
CA GLY A 399 -15.91 -1.85 -1.57
C GLY A 399 -16.88 -0.67 -1.64
N HIS A 400 -17.36 -0.15 -0.49
CA HIS A 400 -18.28 0.99 -0.46
C HIS A 400 -17.57 2.29 -0.84
N HIS A 401 -16.46 2.63 -0.19
CA HIS A 401 -15.70 3.84 -0.52
C HIS A 401 -15.08 3.77 -1.91
N GLN A 402 -14.68 2.59 -2.39
CA GLN A 402 -14.24 2.41 -3.77
C GLN A 402 -15.36 2.69 -4.79
N ALA A 403 -16.59 2.25 -4.52
CA ALA A 403 -17.74 2.56 -5.38
C ALA A 403 -18.04 4.08 -5.42
N LEU A 404 -17.99 4.74 -4.26
CA LEU A 404 -18.10 6.19 -4.15
C LEU A 404 -16.99 6.92 -4.92
N GLN A 405 -15.76 6.43 -4.85
CA GLN A 405 -14.63 6.94 -5.62
C GLN A 405 -14.88 6.89 -7.12
N GLN A 406 -15.38 5.77 -7.63
CA GLN A 406 -15.69 5.61 -9.05
C GLN A 406 -16.82 6.54 -9.51
N ALA A 407 -17.82 6.76 -8.66
CA ALA A 407 -18.88 7.70 -8.98
C ALA A 407 -18.40 9.16 -9.01
N HIS A 408 -17.51 9.53 -8.08
CA HIS A 408 -16.87 10.85 -8.09
C HIS A 408 -16.02 11.06 -9.37
N ILE A 409 -15.30 10.04 -9.84
CA ILE A 409 -14.57 10.10 -11.11
C ILE A 409 -15.53 10.32 -12.28
N ALA A 410 -16.65 9.59 -12.32
CA ALA A 410 -17.64 9.74 -13.38
C ALA A 410 -18.25 11.15 -13.40
N TRP A 411 -18.53 11.72 -12.22
CA TRP A 411 -18.94 13.11 -12.07
C TRP A 411 -17.87 14.08 -12.59
N ALA A 412 -16.61 13.91 -12.19
CA ALA A 412 -15.51 14.77 -12.63
C ALA A 412 -15.29 14.71 -14.16
N LYS A 413 -15.43 13.53 -14.78
CA LYS A 413 -15.40 13.36 -16.25
C LYS A 413 -16.52 14.13 -16.94
N ASN A 414 -17.74 14.03 -16.43
CA ASN A 414 -18.89 14.74 -16.98
C ASN A 414 -18.72 16.25 -16.89
N TRP A 415 -18.08 16.73 -15.82
CA TRP A 415 -17.72 18.13 -15.66
C TRP A 415 -16.66 18.55 -16.69
N LEU A 416 -15.57 17.80 -16.84
CA LEU A 416 -14.50 18.09 -17.81
C LEU A 416 -15.00 18.20 -19.25
N ALA A 417 -15.97 17.36 -19.61
CA ALA A 417 -16.61 17.42 -20.92
C ALA A 417 -17.37 18.73 -21.17
N ARG A 418 -17.79 19.45 -20.12
CA ARG A 418 -18.57 20.71 -20.21
C ARG A 418 -17.71 21.95 -20.08
N SER A 419 -16.72 21.96 -19.20
CA SER A 419 -15.88 23.13 -18.92
C SER A 419 -14.84 23.41 -20.01
N GLY A 420 -14.43 22.37 -20.76
CA GLY A 420 -13.31 22.47 -21.69
C GLY A 420 -11.94 22.59 -21.00
N GLU A 421 -11.92 22.54 -19.66
CA GLU A 421 -10.71 22.52 -18.85
C GLU A 421 -9.96 21.20 -19.07
N ARG A 422 -8.63 21.28 -19.04
CA ARG A 422 -7.77 20.09 -19.05
C ARG A 422 -7.52 19.67 -17.62
N ALA A 423 -7.99 18.48 -17.25
CA ALA A 423 -7.65 17.93 -15.95
C ALA A 423 -7.25 16.46 -15.95
N ASP A 424 -6.44 16.17 -14.95
CA ASP A 424 -5.93 14.85 -14.65
C ASP A 424 -6.63 14.31 -13.41
N LEU A 425 -7.18 13.10 -13.54
CA LEU A 425 -7.96 12.45 -12.48
C LEU A 425 -7.06 11.43 -11.77
N VAL A 426 -6.82 11.64 -10.48
CA VAL A 426 -5.92 10.82 -9.66
C VAL A 426 -6.68 10.20 -8.50
N CYS A 427 -6.64 8.87 -8.41
CA CYS A 427 -7.30 8.14 -7.34
C CYS A 427 -6.26 7.61 -6.35
N PHE A 428 -6.49 7.83 -5.06
CA PHE A 428 -5.64 7.28 -4.01
C PHE A 428 -6.38 6.22 -3.19
N GLY A 429 -5.63 5.32 -2.58
CA GLY A 429 -6.09 4.29 -1.65
C GLY A 429 -4.97 3.87 -0.70
N PRO A 430 -5.19 2.95 0.23
CA PRO A 430 -4.18 2.55 1.22
C PRO A 430 -2.88 2.00 0.57
N ASP A 431 -3.02 1.35 -0.58
CA ASP A 431 -1.93 0.81 -1.40
C ASP A 431 -1.16 1.89 -2.18
N THR A 432 -1.71 3.11 -2.26
CA THR A 432 -1.05 4.24 -2.93
C THR A 432 -0.14 5.05 -2.00
N LEU A 433 -0.21 4.83 -0.69
CA LEU A 433 0.59 5.51 0.32
C LEU A 433 2.03 4.95 0.36
N ASP A 434 3.02 5.82 0.53
CA ASP A 434 4.42 5.39 0.64
C ASP A 434 4.62 4.50 1.86
N THR A 435 5.33 3.40 1.66
CA THR A 435 5.61 2.42 2.71
C THR A 435 6.31 3.07 3.92
N ASP A 436 7.31 3.92 3.70
CA ASP A 436 8.02 4.58 4.80
C ASP A 436 7.09 5.51 5.61
N PHE A 437 6.16 6.20 4.94
CA PHE A 437 5.15 7.01 5.61
C PHE A 437 4.18 6.15 6.42
N VAL A 438 3.74 5.02 5.85
CA VAL A 438 2.86 4.06 6.51
C VAL A 438 3.53 3.43 7.72
N GLU A 439 4.79 3.02 7.60
CA GLU A 439 5.57 2.39 8.68
C GLU A 439 5.85 3.39 9.81
N LYS A 440 6.32 4.59 9.47
CA LYS A 440 6.58 5.67 10.45
C LYS A 440 5.33 6.05 11.24
N ASN A 441 4.19 6.14 10.55
CA ASN A 441 2.94 6.61 11.13
C ASN A 441 1.96 5.46 11.44
N ALA A 442 2.45 4.22 11.50
CA ALA A 442 1.66 3.04 11.77
C ALA A 442 0.78 3.13 13.04
N PRO A 443 1.20 3.78 14.16
CA PRO A 443 0.33 3.95 15.32
C PRO A 443 -0.96 4.74 15.04
N ILE A 444 -0.92 5.69 14.09
CA ILE A 444 -2.07 6.51 13.69
C ILE A 444 -2.82 5.81 12.55
N LEU A 445 -2.10 5.39 11.51
CA LEU A 445 -2.69 4.87 10.26
C LEU A 445 -3.37 3.50 10.41
N ARG A 446 -3.02 2.72 11.45
CA ARG A 446 -3.68 1.43 11.73
C ARG A 446 -5.02 1.58 12.45
N HIS A 447 -5.38 2.80 12.86
CA HIS A 447 -6.64 3.03 13.56
C HIS A 447 -7.83 3.03 12.58
N PRO A 448 -8.96 2.39 12.90
CA PRO A 448 -10.10 2.29 11.97
C PRO A 448 -10.80 3.62 11.71
N SER A 449 -10.85 4.54 12.69
CA SER A 449 -11.50 5.85 12.52
C SER A 449 -10.91 6.60 11.32
N GLY A 450 -11.74 6.88 10.32
CA GLY A 450 -11.30 7.61 9.12
C GLY A 450 -10.22 6.90 8.31
N GLY A 451 -10.01 5.59 8.48
CA GLY A 451 -8.93 4.85 7.81
C GLY A 451 -7.53 5.31 8.23
N GLY A 452 -7.36 5.68 9.50
CA GLY A 452 -6.08 6.15 10.05
C GLY A 452 -6.10 7.60 10.49
N TYR A 453 -7.19 8.04 11.12
CA TYR A 453 -7.43 9.41 11.59
C TYR A 453 -7.24 10.46 10.49
N TRP A 454 -7.59 10.11 9.25
CA TRP A 454 -7.44 10.96 8.06
C TRP A 454 -6.00 11.48 7.82
N LEU A 455 -4.97 10.93 8.47
CA LEU A 455 -3.57 11.34 8.26
C LEU A 455 -3.11 11.12 6.82
N TRP A 456 -3.71 10.17 6.09
CA TRP A 456 -3.47 10.01 4.66
C TRP A 456 -3.86 11.24 3.82
N LYS A 457 -4.82 12.06 4.27
CA LYS A 457 -5.34 13.23 3.53
C LYS A 457 -4.30 14.35 3.35
N PRO A 458 -3.72 14.92 4.42
CA PRO A 458 -2.64 15.90 4.26
C PRO A 458 -1.45 15.31 3.50
N TYR A 459 -1.20 14.00 3.65
CA TYR A 459 -0.12 13.32 2.95
C TYR A 459 -0.31 13.30 1.44
N ILE A 460 -1.48 12.86 0.93
CA ILE A 460 -1.73 12.84 -0.53
C ILE A 460 -1.81 14.25 -1.12
N ILE A 461 -2.33 15.22 -0.36
CA ILE A 461 -2.41 16.63 -0.79
C ILE A 461 -1.01 17.24 -0.87
N ALA A 462 -0.20 17.11 0.18
CA ALA A 462 1.18 17.57 0.16
C ALA A 462 1.96 16.89 -0.97
N SER A 463 1.71 15.59 -1.20
CA SER A 463 2.40 14.82 -2.24
C SER A 463 2.08 15.33 -3.63
N MET A 464 0.80 15.59 -3.90
CA MET A 464 0.39 16.08 -5.21
C MET A 464 0.85 17.52 -5.44
N LEU A 465 0.75 18.41 -4.44
CA LEU A 465 1.23 19.80 -4.55
C LEU A 465 2.74 19.89 -4.79
N ALA A 466 3.52 18.99 -4.18
CA ALA A 466 4.98 18.95 -4.36
C ALA A 466 5.39 18.45 -5.76
N ALA A 467 4.56 17.63 -6.40
CA ALA A 467 4.92 16.90 -7.61
C ALA A 467 4.21 17.37 -8.89
N THR A 468 3.26 18.31 -8.79
CA THR A 468 2.55 18.87 -9.96
C THR A 468 2.94 20.32 -10.25
N ASP A 469 2.93 20.67 -11.54
CA ASP A 469 3.01 22.04 -12.08
C ASP A 469 1.65 22.51 -12.65
N ALA A 470 0.54 21.88 -12.22
CA ALA A 470 -0.81 22.31 -12.52
C ALA A 470 -1.07 23.74 -11.98
N GLU A 471 -2.05 24.45 -12.54
CA GLU A 471 -2.53 25.73 -11.99
C GLU A 471 -3.30 25.49 -10.68
N PHE A 472 -4.17 24.48 -10.66
CA PHE A 472 -5.01 24.15 -9.52
C PHE A 472 -5.02 22.66 -9.19
N LEU A 473 -5.13 22.36 -7.90
CA LEU A 473 -5.39 21.05 -7.35
C LEU A 473 -6.73 21.04 -6.64
N VAL A 474 -7.58 20.06 -6.95
CA VAL A 474 -8.91 19.89 -6.40
C VAL A 474 -8.94 18.60 -5.59
N TYR A 475 -9.29 18.72 -4.32
CA TYR A 475 -9.53 17.58 -3.44
C TYR A 475 -11.00 17.51 -3.04
N CYS A 476 -11.58 16.31 -3.07
CA CYS A 476 -12.89 16.03 -2.49
C CYS A 476 -12.90 14.61 -1.91
N ASP A 477 -13.43 14.46 -0.70
CA ASP A 477 -13.69 13.15 -0.11
C ASP A 477 -14.57 12.32 -1.07
N SER A 478 -14.28 11.02 -1.23
CA SER A 478 -14.98 10.15 -2.18
C SER A 478 -16.49 10.06 -1.94
N GLY A 479 -16.94 10.19 -0.69
CA GLY A 479 -18.36 10.24 -0.32
C GLY A 479 -19.01 11.63 -0.44
N SER A 480 -18.37 12.59 -1.09
CA SER A 480 -18.88 13.96 -1.28
C SER A 480 -18.86 14.35 -2.75
N ILE A 481 -19.79 15.20 -3.15
CA ILE A 481 -19.88 15.76 -4.51
C ILE A 481 -20.09 17.27 -4.38
N LEU A 482 -19.42 18.05 -5.22
CA LEU A 482 -19.63 19.49 -5.28
C LEU A 482 -20.95 19.81 -6.01
N GLN A 483 -21.84 20.59 -5.38
CA GLN A 483 -23.09 21.04 -6.01
C GLN A 483 -22.86 22.14 -7.05
N LYS A 484 -21.90 23.05 -6.78
CA LYS A 484 -21.47 24.08 -7.73
C LYS A 484 -20.62 23.47 -8.83
N ASP A 485 -20.67 24.08 -10.01
CA ASP A 485 -19.77 23.72 -11.09
C ASP A 485 -18.32 23.97 -10.65
N LEU A 486 -17.45 22.97 -10.81
CA LEU A 486 -16.06 23.08 -10.39
C LEU A 486 -15.30 24.15 -11.21
N GLY A 487 -15.75 24.45 -12.42
CA GLY A 487 -15.24 25.52 -13.27
C GLY A 487 -15.53 26.89 -12.68
N GLU A 488 -16.74 27.12 -12.17
CA GLU A 488 -17.07 28.36 -11.45
C GLU A 488 -16.20 28.54 -10.20
N ALA A 489 -15.93 27.47 -9.45
CA ALA A 489 -15.08 27.50 -8.28
C ALA A 489 -13.61 27.83 -8.64
N ILE A 490 -13.10 27.23 -9.72
CA ILE A 490 -11.78 27.50 -10.27
C ILE A 490 -11.69 28.94 -10.79
N ASP A 491 -12.68 29.41 -11.54
CA ASP A 491 -12.72 30.77 -12.09
C ASP A 491 -12.83 31.84 -10.99
N ALA A 492 -13.57 31.55 -9.92
CA ALA A 492 -13.63 32.41 -8.74
C ALA A 492 -12.25 32.50 -8.06
N LEU A 493 -11.57 31.36 -7.87
CA LEU A 493 -10.23 31.33 -7.29
C LEU A 493 -9.19 32.02 -8.20
N ARG A 494 -9.32 31.84 -9.52
CA ARG A 494 -8.50 32.48 -10.55
C ARG A 494 -8.65 34.00 -10.53
N SER A 495 -9.89 34.50 -10.43
CA SER A 495 -10.22 35.93 -10.47
C SER A 495 -9.95 36.69 -9.17
N SER A 496 -10.01 36.00 -8.02
CA SER A 496 -9.83 36.63 -6.70
C SER A 496 -8.37 36.81 -6.28
N GLY A 497 -7.44 36.06 -6.86
CA GLY A 497 -6.04 36.00 -6.40
C GLY A 497 -5.84 35.16 -5.13
N ALA A 498 -6.92 34.65 -4.53
CA ALA A 498 -6.87 33.78 -3.36
C ALA A 498 -6.04 32.50 -3.64
N ARG A 499 -5.48 31.94 -2.57
CA ARG A 499 -4.65 30.73 -2.60
C ARG A 499 -5.48 29.46 -2.51
N MET A 500 -6.61 29.52 -1.82
CA MET A 500 -7.49 28.38 -1.64
C MET A 500 -8.95 28.78 -1.75
N LEU A 501 -9.79 27.84 -2.19
CA LEU A 501 -11.22 27.86 -1.96
C LEU A 501 -11.55 26.76 -0.97
N VAL A 502 -12.16 27.16 0.15
CA VAL A 502 -12.49 26.30 1.29
C VAL A 502 -13.95 26.50 1.70
N PHE A 503 -14.45 25.60 2.52
CA PHE A 503 -15.87 25.59 2.88
C PHE A 503 -16.06 25.65 4.41
N ALA A 504 -17.06 26.40 4.86
CA ALA A 504 -17.45 26.48 6.26
C ALA A 504 -18.07 25.17 6.72
N SER A 505 -17.61 24.61 7.85
CA SER A 505 -18.14 23.35 8.38
C SER A 505 -19.62 23.48 8.72
N ALA A 506 -20.50 22.96 7.86
CA ALA A 506 -21.93 22.92 8.12
C ALA A 506 -22.25 21.81 9.14
N THR A 507 -22.96 22.16 10.19
CA THR A 507 -23.83 21.22 10.91
C THR A 507 -25.25 21.77 10.84
N THR A 508 -26.21 20.86 11.02
CA THR A 508 -27.65 21.08 11.12
C THR A 508 -28.01 22.50 11.59
N PRO A 509 -28.99 23.18 10.96
CA PRO A 509 -29.41 24.51 11.39
C PRO A 509 -29.58 24.59 12.92
N GLY A 510 -28.76 25.42 13.58
CA GLY A 510 -28.78 25.61 15.03
C GLY A 510 -27.55 25.12 15.82
N PHE A 511 -26.59 24.41 15.20
CA PHE A 511 -25.34 24.02 15.86
C PHE A 511 -24.12 24.56 15.09
N PRO A 512 -23.47 25.64 15.55
CA PRO A 512 -22.23 26.13 14.91
C PRO A 512 -21.03 25.24 15.24
N CYS A 513 -20.19 24.97 14.24
CA CYS A 513 -18.94 24.22 14.41
C CYS A 513 -17.82 25.13 14.91
N ILE A 514 -17.88 25.58 16.18
CA ILE A 514 -16.88 26.49 16.77
C ILE A 514 -15.59 25.74 17.14
N GLU A 515 -14.41 26.33 16.89
CA GLU A 515 -13.11 25.68 17.17
C GLU A 515 -13.01 25.15 18.60
N ARG A 516 -13.33 25.98 19.61
CA ARG A 516 -13.26 25.60 21.03
C ARG A 516 -14.18 24.42 21.39
N ALA A 517 -15.27 24.24 20.64
CA ALA A 517 -16.19 23.12 20.85
C ALA A 517 -15.76 21.84 20.10
N TRP A 518 -14.96 21.96 19.05
CA TRP A 518 -14.67 20.85 18.12
C TRP A 518 -13.17 20.53 17.97
N THR A 519 -12.32 21.18 18.76
CA THR A 519 -10.86 21.00 18.80
C THR A 519 -10.40 20.87 20.24
N LYS A 520 -9.57 19.85 20.54
CA LYS A 520 -9.02 19.66 21.89
C LYS A 520 -8.22 20.88 22.33
N GLY A 521 -8.31 21.23 23.60
CA GLY A 521 -7.60 22.31 24.26
C GLY A 521 -6.10 22.19 24.09
N GLN A 522 -5.53 20.99 24.19
CA GLN A 522 -4.11 20.77 23.94
C GLN A 522 -3.70 21.15 22.51
N VAL A 523 -4.54 20.87 21.50
CA VAL A 523 -4.27 21.25 20.11
C VAL A 523 -4.36 22.77 19.94
N LEU A 524 -5.38 23.42 20.52
CA LEU A 524 -5.49 24.89 20.51
C LEU A 524 -4.28 25.56 21.16
N ARG A 525 -3.79 25.04 22.28
CA ARG A 525 -2.60 25.55 22.97
C ARG A 525 -1.33 25.30 22.16
N ALA A 526 -1.10 24.06 21.71
CA ALA A 526 0.09 23.70 20.93
C ALA A 526 0.20 24.48 19.62
N MET A 527 -0.93 24.84 19.01
CA MET A 527 -0.97 25.68 17.81
C MET A 527 -1.01 27.18 18.12
N ASN A 528 -0.93 27.63 19.38
CA ASN A 528 -1.09 29.03 19.78
C ASN A 528 -2.36 29.66 19.17
N ALA A 529 -3.51 29.03 19.42
CA ALA A 529 -4.81 29.32 18.81
C ALA A 529 -5.93 29.48 19.86
N THR A 530 -5.57 29.80 21.11
CA THR A 530 -6.53 29.98 22.23
C THR A 530 -7.19 31.36 22.26
N ALA A 531 -6.73 32.31 21.43
CA ALA A 531 -7.30 33.64 21.37
C ALA A 531 -8.70 33.61 20.74
N PRO A 532 -9.68 34.42 21.22
CA PRO A 532 -11.08 34.35 20.78
C PRO A 532 -11.31 34.50 19.28
N ASP A 533 -10.47 35.26 18.58
CA ASP A 533 -10.52 35.44 17.13
C ASP A 533 -10.35 34.12 16.35
N ILE A 534 -9.63 33.14 16.91
CA ILE A 534 -9.52 31.79 16.36
C ILE A 534 -10.41 30.82 17.13
N ALA A 535 -10.26 30.74 18.46
CA ALA A 535 -10.94 29.74 19.30
C ALA A 535 -12.47 29.84 19.24
N ASP A 536 -13.03 31.03 19.06
CA ASP A 536 -14.49 31.23 19.02
C ASP A 536 -15.03 31.42 17.59
N SER A 537 -14.19 31.17 16.58
CA SER A 537 -14.59 31.23 15.18
C SER A 537 -15.10 29.89 14.64
N ASP A 538 -15.90 29.94 13.59
CA ASP A 538 -16.38 28.75 12.88
C ASP A 538 -15.23 27.97 12.23
N GLN A 539 -15.28 26.64 12.32
CA GLN A 539 -14.39 25.73 11.62
C GLN A 539 -14.53 25.81 10.10
N ILE A 540 -13.39 25.63 9.45
CA ILE A 540 -13.26 25.38 8.02
C ILE A 540 -13.18 23.87 7.85
N ALA A 541 -13.94 23.30 6.92
CA ALA A 541 -13.93 21.87 6.69
C ALA A 541 -12.76 21.42 5.82
N ALA A 542 -12.31 20.18 6.05
CA ALA A 542 -11.29 19.50 5.25
C ALA A 542 -11.88 18.47 4.26
N THR A 543 -13.20 18.48 4.05
CA THR A 543 -13.92 17.51 3.19
C THR A 543 -13.70 17.78 1.70
N ALA A 544 -13.62 19.06 1.31
CA ALA A 544 -13.35 19.47 -0.07
C ALA A 544 -12.56 20.78 -0.07
N SER A 545 -11.72 20.97 -1.08
CA SER A 545 -10.92 22.19 -1.24
C SER A 545 -10.36 22.33 -2.66
N VAL A 546 -10.19 23.56 -3.12
CA VAL A 546 -9.44 23.89 -4.34
C VAL A 546 -8.21 24.69 -3.94
N TRP A 547 -7.07 24.33 -4.49
CA TRP A 547 -5.75 24.85 -4.13
C TRP A 547 -5.10 25.43 -5.37
N ARG A 548 -4.67 26.69 -5.30
CA ARG A 548 -3.69 27.22 -6.25
C ARG A 548 -2.36 26.54 -6.00
N VAL A 549 -1.73 25.97 -7.01
CA VAL A 549 -0.40 25.36 -6.84
C VAL A 549 0.64 26.48 -6.78
N CYS A 550 1.20 26.71 -5.60
CA CYS A 550 2.20 27.74 -5.33
C CYS A 550 2.98 27.39 -4.06
N ASP A 551 4.03 28.15 -3.75
CA ASP A 551 4.87 27.88 -2.59
C ASP A 551 4.08 27.99 -1.28
N GLU A 552 3.15 28.95 -1.18
CA GLU A 552 2.35 29.15 0.04
C GLU A 552 1.42 27.96 0.34
N THR A 553 0.81 27.37 -0.69
CA THR A 553 -0.05 26.17 -0.50
C THR A 553 0.76 24.91 -0.28
N ARG A 554 1.97 24.81 -0.84
CA ARG A 554 2.92 23.72 -0.56
C ARG A 554 3.39 23.77 0.89
N GLU A 555 3.77 24.94 1.38
CA GLU A 555 4.16 25.15 2.78
C GLU A 555 3.01 24.81 3.73
N PHE A 556 1.79 25.26 3.42
CA PHE A 556 0.61 24.93 4.20
C PHE A 556 0.39 23.41 4.29
N ALA A 557 0.40 22.70 3.16
CA ALA A 557 0.15 21.26 3.14
C ALA A 557 1.27 20.47 3.86
N ALA A 558 2.53 20.92 3.72
CA ALA A 558 3.66 20.34 4.43
C ALA A 558 3.54 20.51 5.94
N GLU A 559 3.11 21.68 6.43
CA GLU A 559 2.91 21.92 7.85
C GLU A 559 1.72 21.15 8.40
N TRP A 560 0.63 21.07 7.65
CA TRP A 560 -0.53 20.24 8.02
C TRP A 560 -0.14 18.76 8.16
N LEU A 561 0.64 18.23 7.22
CA LEU A 561 1.19 16.88 7.29
C LEU A 561 2.17 16.71 8.47
N ARG A 562 3.01 17.70 8.75
CA ARG A 562 3.96 17.64 9.88
C ARG A 562 3.22 17.52 11.22
N LEU A 563 2.20 18.35 11.43
CA LEU A 563 1.39 18.34 12.65
C LEU A 563 0.58 17.05 12.80
N MET A 564 -0.06 16.58 11.72
CA MET A 564 -0.88 15.37 11.76
C MET A 564 -0.08 14.08 12.02
N GLN A 565 1.24 14.07 11.82
CA GLN A 565 2.09 12.93 12.17
C GLN A 565 2.34 12.80 13.69
N ASP A 566 1.94 13.79 14.48
CA ASP A 566 1.96 13.72 15.94
C ASP A 566 0.58 13.25 16.47
N PRO A 567 0.52 12.13 17.23
CA PRO A 567 -0.72 11.62 17.78
C PRO A 567 -1.55 12.62 18.59
N VAL A 568 -0.92 13.63 19.22
CA VAL A 568 -1.62 14.68 19.98
C VAL A 568 -2.60 15.44 19.08
N PHE A 569 -2.21 15.72 17.84
CA PHE A 569 -3.01 16.47 16.87
C PHE A 569 -3.97 15.60 16.08
N ALA A 570 -3.61 14.34 15.84
CA ALA A 570 -4.37 13.48 14.93
C ALA A 570 -5.42 12.60 15.62
N THR A 571 -5.28 12.28 16.91
CA THR A 571 -6.05 11.20 17.55
C THR A 571 -6.94 11.69 18.69
N ASP A 572 -7.74 10.79 19.26
CA ASP A 572 -8.58 11.06 20.44
C ASP A 572 -7.82 11.00 21.78
N ILE A 573 -6.48 10.96 21.78
CA ILE A 573 -5.69 10.99 23.02
C ILE A 573 -6.12 12.23 23.86
N PRO A 574 -6.52 12.06 25.13
CA PRO A 574 -6.97 13.16 25.97
C PRO A 574 -5.90 14.24 26.16
N SER A 575 -6.32 15.49 26.35
CA SER A 575 -5.40 16.58 26.69
C SER A 575 -4.65 16.25 28.00
N SER A 576 -3.33 16.40 27.96
CA SER A 576 -2.44 16.15 29.10
C SER A 576 -1.96 17.43 29.79
N ASP A 577 -2.23 18.60 29.19
CA ASP A 577 -1.70 19.90 29.57
C ASP A 577 -2.79 20.92 29.97
N GLY A 578 -3.86 20.44 30.60
CA GLY A 578 -4.96 21.26 31.12
C GLY A 578 -6.32 20.83 30.61
N GLU A 579 -7.36 21.42 31.19
CA GLU A 579 -8.75 21.06 30.90
C GLU A 579 -9.19 21.45 29.49
N GLU A 580 -10.19 20.71 29.00
CA GLU A 580 -10.97 21.06 27.83
C GLU A 580 -11.90 22.25 28.15
N ALA A 581 -12.36 22.96 27.12
CA ALA A 581 -13.38 23.97 27.34
C ALA A 581 -14.71 23.34 27.79
N GLU A 582 -15.50 24.04 28.60
CA GLU A 582 -16.83 23.56 29.00
C GLU A 582 -17.75 23.27 27.80
N THR A 583 -17.51 23.93 26.67
CA THR A 583 -18.24 23.74 25.42
C THR A 583 -17.67 22.64 24.52
N PHE A 584 -16.59 21.95 24.94
CA PHE A 584 -15.95 20.91 24.14
C PHE A 584 -16.88 19.70 23.94
N VAL A 585 -17.09 19.35 22.69
CA VAL A 585 -17.96 18.26 22.23
C VAL A 585 -17.12 17.04 21.86
N LYS A 586 -16.23 17.21 20.88
CA LYS A 586 -15.28 16.17 20.43
C LYS A 586 -14.21 16.76 19.52
N HIS A 587 -13.10 16.05 19.35
CA HIS A 587 -12.08 16.42 18.39
C HIS A 587 -12.48 16.09 16.94
N ARG A 588 -12.13 16.95 15.98
CA ARG A 588 -12.31 16.70 14.55
C ARG A 588 -11.01 16.46 13.78
N HIS A 589 -9.94 16.07 14.47
CA HIS A 589 -8.72 15.50 13.86
C HIS A 589 -8.10 16.42 12.78
N ASP A 590 -7.98 15.92 11.54
CA ASP A 590 -7.42 16.62 10.39
C ASP A 590 -8.10 17.97 10.14
N GLN A 591 -9.43 18.05 10.28
CA GLN A 591 -10.20 19.27 10.11
C GLN A 591 -9.83 20.35 11.14
N SER A 592 -9.62 19.97 12.41
CA SER A 592 -9.21 20.92 13.46
C SER A 592 -7.88 21.57 13.10
N VAL A 593 -6.90 20.76 12.70
CA VAL A 593 -5.56 21.26 12.32
C VAL A 593 -5.64 22.10 11.04
N PHE A 594 -6.33 21.62 10.01
CA PHE A 594 -6.54 22.33 8.76
C PHE A 594 -7.16 23.72 8.97
N SER A 595 -8.22 23.79 9.76
CA SER A 595 -8.95 25.02 10.03
C SER A 595 -8.14 26.05 10.80
N ILE A 596 -7.43 25.63 11.85
CA ILE A 596 -6.57 26.53 12.63
C ILE A 596 -5.39 27.01 11.78
N LEU A 597 -4.72 26.11 11.03
CA LEU A 597 -3.62 26.49 10.15
C LEU A 597 -4.07 27.54 9.12
N ASN A 598 -5.26 27.37 8.53
CA ASN A 598 -5.73 28.27 7.48
C ASN A 598 -5.90 29.70 8.01
N LYS A 599 -6.46 29.82 9.22
CA LYS A 599 -6.62 31.10 9.93
C LYS A 599 -5.28 31.71 10.33
N LYS A 600 -4.32 30.89 10.77
CA LYS A 600 -3.01 31.36 11.26
C LYS A 600 -2.05 31.79 10.16
N MET A 601 -2.03 31.07 9.05
CA MET A 601 -1.15 31.40 7.92
C MET A 601 -1.69 32.56 7.09
N MET A 602 -2.86 33.11 7.45
CA MET A 602 -3.51 34.21 6.74
C MET A 602 -3.63 33.94 5.23
N LEU A 603 -3.85 32.67 4.87
CA LEU A 603 -4.06 32.31 3.47
C LEU A 603 -5.32 33.03 3.00
N GLU A 604 -5.18 33.94 2.04
CA GLU A 604 -6.33 34.54 1.36
C GLU A 604 -7.16 33.42 0.75
N SER A 605 -8.24 33.05 1.44
CA SER A 605 -9.07 31.91 1.11
C SER A 605 -10.49 32.40 0.83
N LEU A 606 -11.05 31.98 -0.29
CA LEU A 606 -12.48 32.15 -0.54
C LEU A 606 -13.22 31.16 0.36
N ARG A 607 -14.16 31.67 1.17
CA ARG A 607 -14.98 30.85 2.06
C ARG A 607 -16.41 30.76 1.55
N GLU A 608 -16.85 29.53 1.32
CA GLU A 608 -18.21 29.19 0.86
C GLU A 608 -18.95 28.33 1.90
N SER A 609 -20.28 28.22 1.86
CA SER A 609 -21.03 27.29 2.73
C SER A 609 -20.85 25.83 2.29
N LEU A 610 -20.70 24.88 3.23
CA LEU A 610 -20.73 23.44 2.87
C LEU A 610 -22.11 23.00 2.38
N TRP A 611 -22.08 22.11 1.39
CA TRP A 611 -23.23 21.49 0.74
C TRP A 611 -23.55 20.12 1.37
N ASP A 612 -24.80 19.66 1.24
CA ASP A 612 -25.32 18.46 1.91
C ASP A 612 -24.43 17.22 1.73
N ARG A 613 -24.19 16.49 2.84
CA ARG A 613 -23.72 15.11 2.75
C ARG A 613 -24.77 14.31 1.99
N VAL A 614 -24.35 13.56 0.98
CA VAL A 614 -25.27 12.62 0.34
C VAL A 614 -25.44 11.43 1.29
N GLU A 615 -26.35 11.54 2.25
CA GLU A 615 -26.78 10.40 3.09
C GLU A 615 -27.47 9.31 2.24
N ASP A 616 -27.90 9.67 1.03
CA ASP A 616 -28.80 8.88 0.19
C ASP A 616 -28.25 8.66 -1.23
N PHE A 617 -26.94 8.41 -1.34
CA PHE A 617 -26.30 8.16 -2.64
C PHE A 617 -26.88 6.90 -3.30
N GLU A 618 -27.35 5.94 -2.50
CA GLU A 618 -28.11 4.78 -2.98
C GLU A 618 -29.43 5.17 -3.66
N SER A 619 -30.14 6.22 -3.21
CA SER A 619 -31.34 6.73 -3.89
C SER A 619 -31.03 7.41 -5.22
N TRP A 620 -29.86 8.03 -5.35
CA TRP A 620 -29.39 8.59 -6.62
C TRP A 620 -28.93 7.49 -7.60
N VAL A 621 -28.19 6.48 -7.11
CA VAL A 621 -27.78 5.29 -7.87
C VAL A 621 -28.99 4.44 -8.27
N ALA A 622 -29.97 4.25 -7.38
CA ALA A 622 -31.20 3.51 -7.63
C ALA A 622 -32.21 4.29 -8.50
N GLY A 623 -32.21 5.63 -8.42
CA GLY A 623 -33.11 6.49 -9.19
C GLY A 623 -32.66 6.81 -10.63
N HIS A 624 -31.37 6.67 -10.94
CA HIS A 624 -30.81 7.07 -12.24
C HIS A 624 -30.12 5.96 -13.05
N TRP A 625 -30.20 4.69 -12.64
CA TRP A 625 -29.63 3.57 -13.39
C TRP A 625 -30.56 2.35 -13.52
N VAL A 626 -31.58 2.44 -14.39
CA VAL A 626 -32.03 1.32 -15.25
C VAL A 626 -32.51 1.78 -16.65
N ALA A 627 -32.94 3.04 -16.86
CA ALA A 627 -33.63 3.39 -18.12
C ALA A 627 -32.85 4.18 -19.19
N ASN A 628 -31.79 4.95 -18.86
CA ASN A 628 -31.29 5.99 -19.80
C ASN A 628 -29.85 5.87 -20.30
N LEU A 629 -29.01 4.96 -19.80
CA LEU A 629 -27.65 4.75 -20.36
C LEU A 629 -27.57 3.62 -21.41
N VAL A 630 -28.56 2.75 -21.50
CA VAL A 630 -28.65 1.74 -22.58
C VAL A 630 -29.22 2.33 -23.88
N ARG A 631 -29.94 3.46 -23.84
CA ARG A 631 -30.44 4.11 -25.05
C ARG A 631 -29.45 5.05 -25.76
N ASN A 632 -28.53 5.67 -25.02
CA ASN A 632 -27.60 6.65 -25.60
C ASN A 632 -26.24 6.05 -26.03
N ALA A 633 -25.96 4.78 -25.70
CA ALA A 633 -24.80 4.04 -26.21
C ALA A 633 -24.98 3.52 -27.66
N HIS A 634 -26.09 3.82 -28.32
CA HIS A 634 -26.34 3.46 -29.73
C HIS A 634 -26.47 4.67 -30.67
N GLN A 635 -26.15 5.89 -30.21
CA GLN A 635 -26.21 7.10 -31.05
C GLN A 635 -24.99 8.03 -30.97
N ALA A 636 -23.88 7.63 -30.31
CA ALA A 636 -22.63 8.37 -30.43
C ALA A 636 -21.89 7.94 -31.70
N SER A 637 -21.91 8.82 -32.72
CA SER A 637 -21.01 8.77 -33.86
C SER A 637 -19.54 8.88 -33.41
N PRO A 638 -18.59 8.25 -34.10
CA PRO A 638 -17.19 8.24 -33.70
C PRO A 638 -16.49 9.52 -34.18
N GLU A 639 -16.67 10.65 -33.50
CA GLU A 639 -15.82 11.83 -33.68
C GLU A 639 -16.04 12.83 -32.54
N GLN A 640 -15.05 12.89 -31.63
CA GLN A 640 -14.68 13.95 -30.65
C GLN A 640 -14.20 13.31 -29.33
N SER A 641 -12.97 12.80 -29.33
CA SER A 641 -12.25 12.41 -28.11
C SER A 641 -11.64 13.64 -27.43
N ALA A 642 -12.21 14.09 -26.32
CA ALA A 642 -11.58 15.05 -25.42
C ALA A 642 -10.56 14.35 -24.51
N SER A 643 -9.43 15.01 -24.29
CA SER A 643 -8.19 14.52 -23.69
C SER A 643 -8.20 14.44 -22.16
N SER A 644 -8.84 13.43 -21.57
CA SER A 644 -8.72 13.16 -20.12
C SER A 644 -7.98 11.84 -19.87
N ASN A 645 -6.92 11.88 -19.05
CA ASN A 645 -6.21 10.69 -18.59
C ASN A 645 -6.69 10.33 -17.19
N VAL A 646 -7.24 9.14 -17.03
CA VAL A 646 -7.64 8.60 -15.72
C VAL A 646 -6.55 7.68 -15.24
N ARG A 647 -6.04 7.90 -14.03
CA ARG A 647 -5.00 7.07 -13.44
C ARG A 647 -5.48 6.62 -12.06
N CYS A 648 -5.90 5.36 -11.99
CA CYS A 648 -6.29 4.68 -10.77
C CYS A 648 -5.08 4.01 -10.14
#